data_AF-A0A388MGC3-F1
#
_entry.id   AF-A0A388MGC3-F1
#
_cell.length_a   1.000
_cell.length_b   1.000
_cell.length_c   1.000
_cell.angle_alpha   90.00
_cell.angle_beta   90.00
_cell.angle_gamma   90.00
#
_symmetry.space_group_name_H-M   'P 1'
#
loop_
_entity.id
_entity.type
_entity.pdbx_description
1 polymer ?
#
loop_
_entity_poly.entity_id
_entity_poly.type
_entity_poly.pdbx_seq_one_letter_code
_entity_poly.pdbx_strand_id
1 'polypeptide(L)'
;MAYVLSLKKRHSMKLGRMWYIVESGLSYAAVALIGLELGALGSSLPPELVRSALVLVVVVAASSIVANLQSKCWAGTSCARILSRGFPEYHPSLSFDERILEGRVIVRRGVFRFCMLLRVLAFILEWVFVVPFVNAKKGLFAVEVKETEWKDTNVKACHSMVVGVVTLHISMLVVDVAGPYYRILCPGKLQNVWKIDYSSPGHPQVLEVQRREGPFWERLWRNQRKMELEFIYQRHLTDHGYFTAEDAKHNPDRCGLPAYWFQDLQKLEHIVLLNLPSLAVDSLESSSANPGRGNRGKLTMALEALSELSGLKNTDVGDEMAAVVQDIPQASRFSVHVDVGRDFGNMGYSLVLKVLRSTTSSVGVEEARLAASIPARLALGLAVIPWQPWRNDRDGDYTWGFLPDRLNHLGELVEELVRIVDQCARKRRTSRNTEAVEDERELEELSAEEEDEDDEGKGKLRLQESALSAVCSLAHAASELHAHRGWLAMEPDVPSSRFCNAFSTLGPGDWPLETPIPKFGGRTYEAIIGWILAELMCPKTERVLLDFLRVGKRKSPSPNLVADSIRIFAYLLCPRMVYWHRFDKRLMDFPDPLCSIESLPHPSKVEAAVKGLIRRCCGKKAKADLSAFSKLHLAKILICQNIRDMDNKVAKLLLQCLAYCSKVRGKREINWFTREVLDTLRDLIATSSPSPRRAICKAIAKPCADGDWQFIQDIQGCKFANHRSSSGVSNCGQVPADLPARIPQDGDRRSSTKAGTWFAFEHCDPSAAGLAADALAGFCDSGCNTPLPDHALEFFSVLLRRFRVERVRSEDSQLKRYWVIFFLRIIDPICNPAWRPACTLKESLYDHSCAVNTDGLEALEDTVNTLLALRNVTRLLQVSVCDCYPAEKILSQESALLSILGRLLRILRYRPGIFKLPTQLRLDALSDQWVGDIRSNSAAVIEKLLRLIVPNHEARMRPFLQSYWARLREWKHKSEEDGGPGSTPAFEGLLEVIDDYSALLHSPAQEDLADARDRSDEFDVSPDQANSEAAPKIVRLTMRQPNQSRTVYCERRFG
;
A
#
# COMPACT_ATOMS: atom_id res chain seq x y z
N MET A 1 1.28 -3.60 20.81
CA MET A 1 0.60 -4.81 21.31
C MET A 1 1.64 -5.91 21.47
N ALA A 2 2.12 -6.18 22.68
CA ALA A 2 2.89 -7.40 22.92
C ALA A 2 1.93 -8.60 22.88
N TYR A 3 2.30 -9.64 22.13
CA TYR A 3 1.49 -10.81 21.76
C TYR A 3 1.14 -11.73 22.93
N VAL A 4 1.51 -11.37 24.17
CA VAL A 4 1.14 -12.12 25.36
C VAL A 4 -0.30 -11.80 25.72
N LEU A 5 -1.17 -12.76 25.43
CA LEU A 5 -2.48 -12.83 26.05
C LEU A 5 -2.30 -12.80 27.56
N SER A 6 -2.80 -11.73 28.18
CA SER A 6 -2.74 -11.57 29.64
C SER A 6 -3.29 -12.80 30.35
N LEU A 7 -2.81 -13.09 31.56
CA LEU A 7 -3.26 -14.24 32.35
C LEU A 7 -4.80 -14.30 32.48
N LYS A 8 -5.44 -13.12 32.61
CA LYS A 8 -6.90 -12.93 32.61
C LYS A 8 -7.54 -13.37 31.30
N LYS A 9 -6.92 -13.08 30.15
CA LYS A 9 -7.38 -13.58 28.85
C LYS A 9 -7.16 -15.07 28.70
N ARG A 10 -6.01 -15.63 29.11
CA ARG A 10 -5.79 -17.09 29.11
C ARG A 10 -6.89 -17.83 29.86
N HIS A 11 -7.35 -17.29 30.99
CA HIS A 11 -8.51 -17.81 31.73
C HIS A 11 -9.82 -17.67 30.95
N SER A 12 -10.08 -16.49 30.35
CA SER A 12 -11.27 -16.28 29.50
C SER A 12 -11.34 -17.27 28.33
N MET A 13 -10.19 -17.70 27.79
CA MET A 13 -10.15 -18.66 26.68
C MET A 13 -10.40 -20.09 27.14
N LYS A 14 -9.88 -20.49 28.30
CA LYS A 14 -10.22 -21.78 28.91
C LYS A 14 -11.73 -21.88 29.18
N LEU A 15 -12.34 -20.78 29.64
CA LEU A 15 -13.79 -20.65 29.77
C LEU A 15 -14.51 -20.77 28.42
N GLY A 16 -14.01 -20.12 27.37
CA GLY A 16 -14.57 -20.25 26.01
C GLY A 16 -14.54 -21.68 25.46
N ARG A 17 -13.47 -22.45 25.72
CA ARG A 17 -13.40 -23.88 25.35
C ARG A 17 -14.43 -24.72 26.11
N MET A 18 -14.55 -24.50 27.42
CA MET A 18 -15.56 -25.18 28.23
C MET A 18 -16.97 -24.85 27.73
N TRP A 19 -17.20 -23.59 27.35
CA TRP A 19 -18.44 -23.09 26.81
C TRP A 19 -18.82 -23.76 25.48
N TYR A 20 -17.88 -23.89 24.55
CA TYR A 20 -18.11 -24.58 23.26
C TYR A 20 -18.47 -26.06 23.42
N ILE A 21 -17.85 -26.74 24.39
CA ILE A 21 -18.17 -28.14 24.72
C ILE A 21 -19.61 -28.25 25.25
N VAL A 22 -20.00 -27.33 26.12
CA VAL A 22 -21.36 -27.26 26.69
C VAL A 22 -22.39 -26.91 25.61
N GLU A 23 -22.12 -25.94 24.73
CA GLU A 23 -22.96 -25.57 23.57
C GLU A 23 -23.19 -26.77 22.65
N SER A 24 -22.11 -27.46 22.27
CA SER A 24 -22.18 -28.63 21.40
C SER A 24 -22.97 -29.76 22.06
N GLY A 25 -22.71 -30.05 23.34
CA GLY A 25 -23.44 -31.08 24.10
C GLY A 25 -24.94 -30.77 24.21
N LEU A 26 -25.31 -29.52 24.48
CA LEU A 26 -26.70 -29.08 24.53
C LEU A 26 -27.39 -29.12 23.18
N SER A 27 -26.66 -28.83 22.09
CA SER A 27 -27.20 -28.93 20.72
C SER A 27 -27.56 -30.38 20.38
N TYR A 28 -26.67 -31.33 20.67
CA TYR A 28 -26.94 -32.76 20.46
C TYR A 28 -28.08 -33.27 21.36
N ALA A 29 -28.12 -32.82 22.62
CA ALA A 29 -29.21 -33.15 23.52
C ALA A 29 -30.55 -32.62 23.01
N ALA A 30 -30.60 -31.37 22.53
CA ALA A 30 -31.80 -30.79 21.93
C ALA A 30 -32.29 -31.62 20.73
N VAL A 31 -31.39 -31.98 19.81
CA VAL A 31 -31.73 -32.81 18.64
C VAL A 31 -32.26 -34.18 19.06
N ALA A 32 -31.58 -34.84 20.00
CA ALA A 32 -31.97 -36.17 20.47
C ALA A 32 -33.36 -36.14 21.14
N LEU A 33 -33.62 -35.11 21.95
CA LEU A 33 -34.91 -34.97 22.64
C LEU A 33 -36.05 -34.62 21.70
N ILE A 34 -35.83 -33.72 20.74
CA ILE A 34 -36.82 -33.40 19.70
C ILE A 34 -37.09 -34.64 18.83
N GLY A 35 -36.05 -35.40 18.49
CA GLY A 35 -36.19 -36.65 17.74
C GLY A 35 -36.98 -37.73 18.51
N LEU A 36 -36.73 -37.87 19.82
CA LEU A 36 -37.47 -38.79 20.68
C LEU A 36 -38.95 -38.39 20.81
N GLU A 37 -39.25 -37.10 20.97
CA GLU A 37 -40.64 -36.61 21.02
C GLU A 37 -41.36 -36.83 19.68
N LEU A 38 -40.70 -36.55 18.55
CA LEU A 38 -41.27 -36.80 17.23
C LEU A 38 -41.55 -38.29 17.00
N GLY A 39 -40.65 -39.17 17.46
CA GLY A 39 -40.85 -40.62 17.39
C GLY A 39 -41.99 -41.12 18.28
N ALA A 40 -42.14 -40.55 19.49
CA ALA A 40 -43.14 -40.97 20.45
C ALA A 40 -44.56 -40.42 20.16
N LEU A 41 -44.66 -39.22 19.59
CA LEU A 41 -45.93 -38.49 19.42
C LEU A 41 -46.31 -38.24 17.95
N GLY A 42 -45.48 -38.64 17.00
CA GLY A 42 -45.58 -38.25 15.59
C GLY A 42 -46.92 -38.57 14.91
N SER A 43 -47.62 -39.64 15.31
CA SER A 43 -48.94 -39.99 14.77
C SER A 43 -50.07 -39.11 15.30
N SER A 44 -49.84 -38.39 16.41
CA SER A 44 -50.84 -37.56 17.10
C SER A 44 -50.62 -36.06 16.93
N LEU A 45 -49.48 -35.64 16.37
CA LEU A 45 -49.17 -34.24 16.15
C LEU A 45 -49.79 -33.73 14.84
N PRO A 46 -50.31 -32.48 14.81
CA PRO A 46 -50.71 -31.83 13.57
C PRO A 46 -49.56 -31.83 12.55
N PRO A 47 -49.84 -32.05 11.25
CA PRO A 47 -48.81 -32.11 10.20
C PRO A 47 -47.89 -30.89 10.17
N GLU A 48 -48.41 -29.72 10.53
CA GLU A 48 -47.68 -28.45 10.59
C GLU A 48 -46.60 -28.44 11.69
N LEU A 49 -46.89 -29.02 12.86
CA LEU A 49 -45.94 -29.16 13.97
C LEU A 49 -44.84 -30.17 13.65
N VAL A 50 -45.19 -31.27 12.98
CA VAL A 50 -44.21 -32.27 12.53
C VAL A 50 -43.24 -31.67 11.51
N ARG A 51 -43.74 -30.91 10.52
CA ARG A 51 -42.88 -30.20 9.54
C ARG A 51 -41.95 -29.20 10.21
N SER A 52 -42.47 -28.46 11.17
CA SER A 52 -41.75 -27.44 11.95
C SER A 52 -40.59 -28.03 12.74
N ALA A 53 -40.86 -29.11 13.48
CA ALA A 53 -39.85 -29.82 14.26
C ALA A 53 -38.81 -30.51 13.36
N LEU A 54 -39.20 -31.00 12.18
CA LEU A 54 -38.27 -31.55 11.19
C LEU A 54 -37.31 -30.48 10.67
N VAL A 55 -37.80 -29.28 10.34
CA VAL A 55 -36.96 -28.14 9.94
C VAL A 55 -35.97 -27.77 11.04
N LEU A 56 -36.43 -27.73 12.30
CA LEU A 56 -35.60 -27.45 13.45
C LEU A 56 -34.47 -28.49 13.61
N VAL A 57 -34.80 -29.79 13.53
CA VAL A 57 -33.81 -30.87 13.58
C VAL A 57 -32.79 -30.75 12.45
N VAL A 58 -33.22 -30.47 11.22
CA VAL A 58 -32.33 -30.30 10.06
C VAL A 58 -31.39 -29.12 10.27
N VAL A 59 -31.89 -28.01 10.81
CA VAL A 59 -31.10 -26.79 11.01
C VAL A 59 -30.10 -26.95 12.17
N VAL A 60 -30.50 -27.54 13.30
CA VAL A 60 -29.59 -27.82 14.42
C VAL A 60 -28.56 -28.90 14.02
N ALA A 61 -28.96 -29.91 13.24
CA ALA A 61 -28.04 -30.89 12.68
C ALA A 61 -27.07 -30.25 11.69
N ALA A 62 -27.53 -29.37 10.80
CA ALA A 62 -26.67 -28.64 9.88
C ALA A 62 -25.67 -27.73 10.62
N SER A 63 -26.12 -27.01 11.66
CA SER A 63 -25.25 -26.20 12.54
C SER A 63 -24.19 -27.07 13.22
N SER A 64 -24.58 -28.25 13.72
CA SER A 64 -23.68 -29.22 14.37
C SER A 64 -22.69 -29.85 13.38
N ILE A 65 -23.14 -30.21 12.17
CA ILE A 65 -22.29 -30.71 11.08
C ILE A 65 -21.29 -29.64 10.67
N VAL A 66 -21.72 -28.39 10.57
CA VAL A 66 -20.86 -27.26 10.23
C VAL A 66 -19.83 -26.99 11.34
N ALA A 67 -20.22 -27.04 12.60
CA ALA A 67 -19.30 -26.94 13.73
C ALA A 67 -18.27 -28.10 13.75
N ASN A 68 -18.70 -29.31 13.40
CA ASN A 68 -17.85 -30.49 13.30
C ASN A 68 -16.94 -30.45 12.06
N LEU A 69 -17.45 -30.01 10.90
CA LEU A 69 -16.68 -29.79 9.68
C LEU A 69 -15.66 -28.69 9.87
N GLN A 70 -16.02 -27.62 10.60
CA GLN A 70 -15.07 -26.63 11.06
C GLN A 70 -13.99 -27.40 11.85
N SER A 71 -14.30 -27.98 13.01
CA SER A 71 -13.34 -28.71 13.86
C SER A 71 -12.44 -29.71 13.09
N LYS A 72 -13.00 -30.48 12.15
CA LYS A 72 -12.28 -31.47 11.32
C LYS A 72 -11.45 -30.85 10.20
N CYS A 73 -11.92 -29.81 9.51
CA CYS A 73 -11.11 -29.04 8.56
C CYS A 73 -9.90 -28.38 9.25
N TRP A 74 -9.98 -28.15 10.56
CA TRP A 74 -8.87 -27.65 11.38
C TRP A 74 -7.99 -28.76 11.96
N ALA A 75 -8.51 -29.99 12.10
CA ALA A 75 -7.76 -31.13 12.61
C ALA A 75 -6.64 -31.51 11.63
N GLY A 76 -5.38 -31.52 12.10
CA GLY A 76 -4.21 -31.82 11.28
C GLY A 76 -3.50 -30.60 10.64
N THR A 77 -3.94 -29.37 10.93
CA THR A 77 -3.20 -28.16 10.54
C THR A 77 -2.27 -27.73 11.68
N SER A 78 -0.94 -27.78 11.48
CA SER A 78 0.02 -27.28 12.48
C SER A 78 -0.16 -25.77 12.68
N CYS A 79 0.18 -25.24 13.86
CA CYS A 79 0.07 -23.81 14.11
C CYS A 79 0.93 -22.98 13.12
N ALA A 80 2.06 -23.54 12.67
CA ALA A 80 2.93 -23.01 11.62
C ALA A 80 2.24 -22.94 10.27
N ARG A 81 1.47 -23.97 9.91
CA ARG A 81 0.72 -24.01 8.65
C ARG A 81 -0.42 -23.00 8.66
N ILE A 82 -1.07 -22.79 9.81
CA ILE A 82 -2.07 -21.73 10.03
C ILE A 82 -1.41 -20.33 9.91
N LEU A 83 -0.17 -20.19 10.39
CA LEU A 83 0.57 -18.92 10.37
C LEU A 83 1.16 -18.59 8.99
N SER A 84 1.79 -19.56 8.32
CA SER A 84 2.60 -19.35 7.09
C SER A 84 1.77 -19.30 5.80
N ARG A 85 0.67 -20.05 5.71
CA ARG A 85 -0.22 -20.05 4.54
C ARG A 85 -1.44 -19.14 4.70
N GLY A 86 -1.59 -18.52 5.88
CA GLY A 86 -2.94 -18.31 6.40
C GLY A 86 -3.63 -19.66 6.60
N PHE A 87 -4.94 -19.71 6.85
CA PHE A 87 -5.71 -20.96 6.90
C PHE A 87 -5.42 -21.86 5.65
N PRO A 88 -5.79 -23.18 5.57
CA PRO A 88 -5.51 -24.17 4.46
C PRO A 88 -5.78 -23.77 2.98
N GLU A 89 -6.49 -24.44 2.08
CA GLU A 89 -7.11 -23.91 0.82
C GLU A 89 -7.75 -25.18 0.30
N TYR A 90 -9.07 -25.22 0.32
CA TYR A 90 -9.83 -26.31 -0.27
C TYR A 90 -10.61 -25.67 -1.41
N HIS A 91 -10.34 -26.08 -2.64
CA HIS A 91 -11.12 -25.69 -3.81
C HIS A 91 -12.29 -26.67 -3.95
N PRO A 92 -13.51 -26.35 -3.48
CA PRO A 92 -14.68 -26.98 -4.06
C PRO A 92 -14.88 -26.38 -5.46
N SER A 93 -15.19 -27.25 -6.43
CA SER A 93 -15.48 -26.90 -7.83
C SER A 93 -16.82 -26.16 -7.96
N LEU A 94 -16.90 -24.92 -7.49
CA LEU A 94 -18.02 -24.03 -7.73
C LEU A 94 -17.50 -22.74 -8.36
N SER A 95 -17.75 -22.61 -9.66
CA SER A 95 -17.34 -21.47 -10.50
C SER A 95 -18.12 -20.21 -10.11
N PHE A 96 -17.46 -19.30 -9.39
CA PHE A 96 -17.82 -17.89 -9.37
C PHE A 96 -16.57 -17.10 -9.76
N ASP A 97 -16.64 -16.46 -10.92
CA ASP A 97 -15.55 -15.76 -11.59
C ASP A 97 -15.55 -14.29 -11.15
N GLU A 98 -15.03 -14.01 -9.96
CA GLU A 98 -14.68 -12.65 -9.51
C GLU A 98 -13.18 -12.57 -9.26
N ARG A 99 -12.51 -11.63 -9.92
CA ARG A 99 -11.06 -11.43 -9.81
C ARG A 99 -10.66 -11.13 -8.37
N ILE A 100 -10.02 -12.15 -7.82
CA ILE A 100 -9.36 -12.23 -6.53
C ILE A 100 -8.30 -11.12 -6.40
N LEU A 101 -8.58 -10.11 -5.56
CA LEU A 101 -7.55 -9.28 -4.95
C LEU A 101 -6.70 -10.17 -4.02
N GLU A 102 -5.49 -10.49 -4.48
CA GLU A 102 -4.37 -11.02 -3.66
C GLU A 102 -4.62 -12.33 -2.88
N GLY A 103 -5.39 -13.22 -3.48
CA GLY A 103 -5.14 -14.66 -3.44
C GLY A 103 -5.36 -15.43 -2.15
N ARG A 104 -5.43 -14.82 -0.95
CA ARG A 104 -5.15 -15.62 0.27
C ARG A 104 -6.22 -15.66 1.35
N VAL A 105 -7.29 -14.85 1.27
CA VAL A 105 -8.18 -14.67 2.46
C VAL A 105 -9.69 -14.75 2.18
N ILE A 106 -10.14 -14.70 0.92
CA ILE A 106 -11.57 -14.48 0.60
C ILE A 106 -12.41 -15.76 0.76
N VAL A 107 -11.93 -16.92 0.30
CA VAL A 107 -12.74 -18.16 0.25
C VAL A 107 -13.13 -18.70 1.65
N ARG A 108 -12.26 -18.60 2.66
CA ARG A 108 -12.53 -19.19 4.00
C ARG A 108 -13.25 -18.25 4.96
N ARG A 109 -13.18 -16.93 4.72
CA ARG A 109 -14.04 -15.96 5.41
C ARG A 109 -15.51 -16.20 5.04
N GLY A 110 -15.77 -16.70 3.84
CA GLY A 110 -17.08 -17.21 3.42
C GLY A 110 -17.55 -18.38 4.30
N VAL A 111 -16.69 -19.36 4.58
CA VAL A 111 -17.06 -20.54 5.40
C VAL A 111 -17.39 -20.13 6.84
N PHE A 112 -16.52 -19.40 7.55
CA PHE A 112 -16.81 -18.98 8.93
C PHE A 112 -18.08 -18.13 9.03
N ARG A 113 -18.33 -17.27 8.04
CA ARG A 113 -19.54 -16.44 7.99
C ARG A 113 -20.78 -17.21 7.59
N PHE A 114 -20.65 -18.17 6.69
CA PHE A 114 -21.70 -19.12 6.39
C PHE A 114 -22.06 -19.92 7.64
N CYS A 115 -21.09 -20.35 8.45
CA CYS A 115 -21.33 -20.95 9.76
C CYS A 115 -22.10 -20.01 10.70
N MET A 116 -21.66 -18.74 10.82
CA MET A 116 -22.32 -17.76 11.68
C MET A 116 -23.73 -17.39 11.18
N LEU A 117 -23.92 -17.25 9.86
CA LEU A 117 -25.21 -17.00 9.24
C LEU A 117 -26.15 -18.18 9.45
N LEU A 118 -25.68 -19.41 9.27
CA LEU A 118 -26.45 -20.61 9.59
C LEU A 118 -26.83 -20.68 11.07
N ARG A 119 -25.93 -20.27 11.98
CA ARG A 119 -26.23 -20.18 13.42
C ARG A 119 -27.26 -19.10 13.75
N VAL A 120 -27.19 -17.93 13.09
CA VAL A 120 -28.19 -16.86 13.26
C VAL A 120 -29.54 -17.25 12.66
N LEU A 121 -29.54 -17.91 11.49
CA LEU A 121 -30.76 -18.45 10.88
C LEU A 121 -31.37 -19.56 11.76
N ALA A 122 -30.53 -20.45 12.30
CA ALA A 122 -30.95 -21.45 13.29
C ALA A 122 -31.60 -20.81 14.50
N PHE A 123 -30.97 -19.77 15.04
CA PHE A 123 -31.50 -19.00 16.15
C PHE A 123 -32.85 -18.35 15.83
N ILE A 124 -32.99 -17.69 14.68
CA ILE A 124 -34.24 -17.06 14.26
C ILE A 124 -35.33 -18.12 14.10
N LEU A 125 -35.02 -19.25 13.47
CA LEU A 125 -35.97 -20.35 13.30
C LEU A 125 -36.37 -20.97 14.65
N GLU A 126 -35.41 -21.24 15.54
CA GLU A 126 -35.65 -21.67 16.92
C GLU A 126 -36.61 -20.71 17.64
N TRP A 127 -36.37 -19.40 17.56
CA TRP A 127 -37.23 -18.39 18.18
C TRP A 127 -38.64 -18.36 17.59
N VAL A 128 -38.73 -18.39 16.26
CA VAL A 128 -40.00 -18.41 15.52
C VAL A 128 -40.78 -19.69 15.80
N PHE A 129 -40.15 -20.81 16.18
CA PHE A 129 -40.83 -22.04 16.57
C PHE A 129 -41.21 -22.07 18.05
N VAL A 130 -40.31 -21.65 18.94
CA VAL A 130 -40.55 -21.68 20.40
C VAL A 130 -41.70 -20.75 20.79
N VAL A 131 -41.80 -19.56 20.19
CA VAL A 131 -42.82 -18.56 20.55
C VAL A 131 -44.26 -19.06 20.27
N PRO A 132 -44.61 -19.54 19.06
CA PRO A 132 -45.91 -20.14 18.78
C PRO A 132 -46.15 -21.42 19.57
N PHE A 133 -45.14 -22.24 19.83
CA PHE A 133 -45.30 -23.48 20.60
C PHE A 133 -45.66 -23.19 22.07
N VAL A 134 -44.99 -22.22 22.69
CA VAL A 134 -45.30 -21.73 24.04
C VAL A 134 -46.68 -21.05 24.08
N ASN A 135 -47.05 -20.31 23.04
CA ASN A 135 -48.35 -19.64 22.95
C ASN A 135 -49.50 -20.62 22.65
N ALA A 136 -49.28 -21.64 21.83
CA ALA A 136 -50.25 -22.70 21.53
C ALA A 136 -50.57 -23.53 22.77
N LYS A 137 -49.62 -23.67 23.71
CA LYS A 137 -49.85 -24.30 25.02
C LYS A 137 -50.98 -23.61 25.83
N LYS A 138 -51.27 -22.33 25.57
CA LYS A 138 -52.38 -21.61 26.19
C LYS A 138 -53.75 -21.86 25.55
N GLY A 139 -53.80 -22.44 24.34
CA GLY A 139 -55.05 -22.62 23.60
C GLY A 139 -55.37 -24.05 23.13
N LEU A 140 -54.36 -24.88 22.82
CA LEU A 140 -54.54 -26.20 22.20
C LEU A 140 -54.71 -27.37 23.18
N PHE A 141 -54.28 -27.22 24.44
CA PHE A 141 -54.39 -28.29 25.46
C PHE A 141 -55.73 -28.28 26.23
N ALA A 142 -56.73 -27.54 25.75
CA ALA A 142 -58.10 -27.65 26.23
C ALA A 142 -58.88 -28.81 25.57
N VAL A 143 -58.21 -29.69 24.81
CA VAL A 143 -58.79 -30.92 24.29
C VAL A 143 -58.71 -31.99 25.38
N GLU A 144 -59.86 -32.39 25.92
CA GLU A 144 -60.00 -33.48 26.88
C GLU A 144 -59.50 -34.80 26.28
N VAL A 145 -58.21 -35.09 26.45
CA VAL A 145 -57.66 -36.43 26.23
C VAL A 145 -58.04 -37.27 27.45
N LYS A 146 -59.19 -37.95 27.38
CA LYS A 146 -59.48 -39.08 28.25
C LYS A 146 -58.52 -40.23 27.92
N GLU A 147 -58.02 -40.88 28.96
CA GLU A 147 -57.23 -42.14 28.98
C GLU A 147 -55.69 -42.05 28.96
N THR A 148 -55.12 -41.68 30.11
CA THR A 148 -54.30 -42.50 31.03
C THR A 148 -53.35 -41.54 31.76
N GLU A 149 -53.61 -41.25 33.04
CA GLU A 149 -52.86 -40.27 33.86
C GLU A 149 -51.32 -40.47 33.83
N TRP A 150 -50.87 -41.69 33.57
CA TRP A 150 -49.46 -42.03 33.48
C TRP A 150 -48.76 -41.51 32.22
N LYS A 151 -49.48 -41.35 31.09
CA LYS A 151 -48.91 -40.78 29.86
C LYS A 151 -48.84 -39.26 29.91
N ASP A 152 -49.84 -38.60 30.48
CA ASP A 152 -49.92 -37.13 30.50
C ASP A 152 -48.83 -36.49 31.36
N THR A 153 -48.48 -37.11 32.50
CA THR A 153 -47.41 -36.60 33.39
C THR A 153 -46.03 -36.73 32.75
N ASN A 154 -45.75 -37.86 32.08
CA ASN A 154 -44.47 -38.10 31.41
C ASN A 154 -44.31 -37.23 30.14
N VAL A 155 -45.39 -37.00 29.39
CA VAL A 155 -45.37 -36.10 28.23
C VAL A 155 -45.13 -34.64 28.66
N LYS A 156 -45.80 -34.17 29.73
CA LYS A 156 -45.57 -32.83 30.29
C LYS A 156 -44.14 -32.65 30.80
N ALA A 157 -43.56 -33.68 31.42
CA ALA A 157 -42.17 -33.66 31.87
C ALA A 157 -41.19 -33.62 30.68
N CYS A 158 -41.42 -34.44 29.65
CA CYS A 158 -40.61 -34.46 28.44
C CYS A 158 -40.65 -33.10 27.72
N HIS A 159 -41.85 -32.55 27.49
CA HIS A 159 -42.02 -31.23 26.87
C HIS A 159 -41.34 -30.11 27.65
N SER A 160 -41.46 -30.13 28.98
CA SER A 160 -40.82 -29.11 29.82
C SER A 160 -39.29 -29.20 29.75
N MET A 161 -38.76 -30.41 29.60
CA MET A 161 -37.34 -30.65 29.39
C MET A 161 -36.88 -30.15 28.01
N VAL A 162 -37.63 -30.41 26.93
CA VAL A 162 -37.32 -29.91 25.58
C VAL A 162 -37.31 -28.38 25.55
N VAL A 163 -38.36 -27.74 26.07
CA VAL A 163 -38.44 -26.27 26.14
C VAL A 163 -37.30 -25.70 26.98
N GLY A 164 -36.96 -26.34 28.11
CA GLY A 164 -35.85 -25.92 28.96
C GLY A 164 -34.49 -26.00 28.25
N VAL A 165 -34.22 -27.10 27.54
CA VAL A 165 -32.97 -27.30 26.80
C VAL A 165 -32.85 -26.33 25.62
N VAL A 166 -33.93 -26.14 24.84
CA VAL A 166 -33.93 -25.19 23.72
C VAL A 166 -33.78 -23.75 24.22
N THR A 167 -34.47 -23.37 25.30
CA THR A 167 -34.34 -22.01 25.89
C THR A 167 -32.92 -21.77 26.41
N LEU A 168 -32.31 -22.78 27.05
CA LEU A 168 -30.92 -22.70 27.50
C LEU A 168 -29.96 -22.57 26.31
N HIS A 169 -30.16 -23.35 25.24
CA HIS A 169 -29.37 -23.27 24.02
C HIS A 169 -29.45 -21.88 23.37
N ILE A 170 -30.67 -21.37 23.14
CA ILE A 170 -30.96 -20.02 22.64
C ILE A 170 -30.26 -18.97 23.51
N SER A 171 -30.36 -19.08 24.83
CA SER A 171 -29.76 -18.11 25.75
C SER A 171 -28.23 -18.10 25.65
N MET A 172 -27.60 -19.27 25.50
CA MET A 172 -26.16 -19.35 25.29
C MET A 172 -25.76 -18.79 23.93
N LEU A 173 -26.51 -19.10 22.88
CA LEU A 173 -26.24 -18.61 21.53
C LEU A 173 -26.37 -17.08 21.44
N VAL A 174 -27.31 -16.48 22.19
CA VAL A 174 -27.37 -15.01 22.37
C VAL A 174 -26.12 -14.48 23.08
N VAL A 175 -25.65 -15.14 24.13
CA VAL A 175 -24.42 -14.73 24.84
C VAL A 175 -23.19 -14.85 23.91
N ASP A 176 -23.12 -15.87 23.07
CA ASP A 176 -21.99 -16.09 22.16
C ASP A 176 -22.00 -15.17 20.94
N VAL A 177 -23.16 -14.94 20.35
CA VAL A 177 -23.30 -14.03 19.21
C VAL A 177 -23.30 -12.59 19.69
N ALA A 178 -24.20 -12.21 20.60
CA ALA A 178 -24.35 -10.83 21.02
C ALA A 178 -23.28 -10.39 22.03
N GLY A 179 -22.68 -11.29 22.82
CA GLY A 179 -21.68 -10.93 23.84
C GLY A 179 -20.45 -10.20 23.29
N PRO A 180 -19.78 -10.70 22.24
CA PRO A 180 -18.66 -10.00 21.60
C PRO A 180 -19.07 -8.64 21.01
N TYR A 181 -20.21 -8.55 20.31
CA TYR A 181 -20.69 -7.27 19.76
C TYR A 181 -21.10 -6.29 20.87
N TYR A 182 -21.76 -6.77 21.92
CA TYR A 182 -22.10 -5.97 23.09
C TYR A 182 -20.86 -5.50 23.85
N ARG A 183 -19.80 -6.31 23.95
CA ARG A 183 -18.49 -5.89 24.50
C ARG A 183 -17.82 -4.81 23.64
N ILE A 184 -17.97 -4.87 22.32
CA ILE A 184 -17.42 -3.87 21.38
C ILE A 184 -18.25 -2.57 21.44
N LEU A 185 -19.58 -2.68 21.50
CA LEU A 185 -20.51 -1.54 21.45
C LEU A 185 -20.68 -0.85 22.81
N CYS A 186 -20.63 -1.59 23.92
CA CYS A 186 -20.86 -1.11 25.28
C CYS A 186 -19.71 -1.40 26.27
N PRO A 187 -18.42 -1.17 25.93
CA PRO A 187 -17.29 -1.51 26.80
C PRO A 187 -17.32 -0.78 28.16
N GLY A 188 -17.92 0.42 28.22
CA GLY A 188 -17.98 1.24 29.44
C GLY A 188 -18.95 0.74 30.52
N LYS A 189 -19.97 -0.06 30.17
CA LYS A 189 -20.92 -0.60 31.16
C LYS A 189 -20.45 -1.90 31.80
N LEU A 190 -19.67 -2.70 31.08
CA LEU A 190 -19.20 -4.01 31.56
C LEU A 190 -17.99 -3.94 32.50
N GLN A 191 -17.15 -2.89 32.43
CA GLN A 191 -16.08 -2.69 33.42
C GLN A 191 -16.61 -2.51 34.85
N ASN A 192 -17.82 -1.97 35.00
CA ASN A 192 -18.47 -1.81 36.32
C ASN A 192 -19.04 -3.12 36.85
N VAL A 193 -19.39 -4.08 35.98
CA VAL A 193 -20.00 -5.36 36.37
C VAL A 193 -18.96 -6.41 36.76
N TRP A 194 -17.70 -6.26 36.33
CA TRP A 194 -16.60 -7.20 36.62
C TRP A 194 -15.49 -6.60 37.49
N LYS A 195 -15.83 -5.67 38.40
CA LYS A 195 -14.98 -5.36 39.56
C LYS A 195 -14.97 -6.58 40.49
N ILE A 196 -14.08 -7.52 40.21
CA ILE A 196 -13.62 -8.46 41.24
C ILE A 196 -12.70 -7.62 42.12
N ASP A 197 -13.15 -7.33 43.34
CA ASP A 197 -12.41 -6.63 44.38
C ASP A 197 -11.09 -7.36 44.65
N TYR A 198 -10.00 -6.85 44.09
CA TYR A 198 -8.67 -7.00 44.67
C TYR A 198 -8.33 -5.65 45.29
N SER A 199 -8.94 -5.39 46.44
CA SER A 199 -8.64 -4.25 47.29
C SER A 199 -7.26 -4.46 47.91
N SER A 200 -6.21 -4.02 47.22
CA SER A 200 -4.98 -3.58 47.88
C SER A 200 -5.18 -2.11 48.25
N PRO A 201 -5.30 -1.76 49.53
CA PRO A 201 -5.52 -0.37 49.95
C PRO A 201 -4.23 0.41 49.73
N GLY A 202 -4.24 1.44 48.86
CA GLY A 202 -3.07 2.33 48.75
C GLY A 202 -3.02 3.28 47.56
N HIS A 203 -3.80 3.09 46.49
CA HIS A 203 -3.81 4.05 45.37
C HIS A 203 -5.21 4.56 45.04
N PRO A 204 -5.47 5.88 45.12
CA PRO A 204 -6.70 6.46 44.63
C PRO A 204 -6.74 6.29 43.11
N GLN A 205 -7.60 5.39 42.63
CA GLN A 205 -7.91 5.29 41.20
C GLN A 205 -8.77 6.49 40.82
N VAL A 206 -8.12 7.51 40.28
CA VAL A 206 -8.80 8.48 39.41
C VAL A 206 -9.34 7.68 38.23
N LEU A 207 -10.67 7.56 38.17
CA LEU A 207 -11.40 6.96 37.05
C LEU A 207 -11.36 7.96 35.90
N GLU A 208 -10.20 8.07 35.25
CA GLU A 208 -10.10 8.71 33.94
C GLU A 208 -10.98 7.92 32.97
N VAL A 209 -12.02 8.59 32.49
CA VAL A 209 -12.80 8.14 31.35
C VAL A 209 -11.83 8.10 30.17
N GLN A 210 -11.25 6.93 29.96
CA GLN A 210 -10.31 6.63 28.89
C GLN A 210 -10.98 7.05 27.58
N ARG A 211 -10.60 8.24 27.07
CA ARG A 211 -11.11 8.75 25.81
C ARG A 211 -10.79 7.68 24.76
N ARG A 212 -11.78 7.37 23.93
CA ARG A 212 -11.64 6.39 22.85
C ARG A 212 -10.79 7.02 21.75
N GLU A 213 -9.49 7.07 21.95
CA GLU A 213 -8.58 7.73 21.02
C GLU A 213 -8.22 6.79 19.84
N GLY A 214 -8.12 7.36 18.64
CA GLY A 214 -7.77 6.70 17.38
C GLY A 214 -8.93 6.50 16.39
N PRO A 215 -8.67 6.29 15.09
CA PRO A 215 -9.70 6.05 14.08
C PRO A 215 -10.45 4.73 14.34
N PHE A 216 -11.76 4.69 14.04
CA PHE A 216 -12.60 3.48 14.24
C PHE A 216 -12.06 2.26 13.50
N TRP A 217 -11.66 2.43 12.24
CA TRP A 217 -11.20 1.34 11.38
C TRP A 217 -9.92 0.71 11.89
N GLU A 218 -8.99 1.51 12.40
CA GLU A 218 -7.77 0.99 12.99
C GLU A 218 -8.07 0.21 14.27
N ARG A 219 -8.99 0.69 15.12
CA ARG A 219 -9.45 -0.08 16.29
C ARG A 219 -10.07 -1.41 15.87
N LEU A 220 -10.90 -1.42 14.83
CA LEU A 220 -11.54 -2.61 14.31
C LEU A 220 -10.49 -3.61 13.79
N TRP A 221 -9.57 -3.15 12.95
CA TRP A 221 -8.50 -3.99 12.41
C TRP A 221 -7.59 -4.54 13.52
N ARG A 222 -7.17 -3.69 14.47
CA ARG A 222 -6.37 -4.13 15.64
C ARG A 222 -7.12 -5.19 16.44
N ASN A 223 -8.43 -5.02 16.65
CA ASN A 223 -9.26 -6.02 17.32
C ASN A 223 -9.40 -7.31 16.52
N GLN A 224 -9.56 -7.23 15.19
CA GLN A 224 -9.60 -8.39 14.33
C GLN A 224 -8.29 -9.15 14.35
N ARG A 225 -7.16 -8.48 14.17
CA ARG A 225 -5.84 -9.12 14.18
C ARG A 225 -5.57 -9.77 15.54
N LYS A 226 -5.93 -9.08 16.61
CA LYS A 226 -5.89 -9.63 17.97
C LYS A 226 -6.76 -10.89 18.12
N MET A 227 -7.96 -10.94 17.53
CA MET A 227 -8.81 -12.14 17.53
C MET A 227 -8.17 -13.30 16.73
N GLU A 228 -7.58 -13.01 15.57
CA GLU A 228 -6.86 -14.01 14.76
C GLU A 228 -5.66 -14.60 15.52
N LEU A 229 -4.86 -13.74 16.16
CA LEU A 229 -3.72 -14.16 16.98
C LEU A 229 -4.17 -14.93 18.22
N GLU A 230 -5.26 -14.48 18.84
CA GLU A 230 -5.88 -15.17 19.98
C GLU A 230 -6.35 -16.58 19.60
N PHE A 231 -6.95 -16.73 18.42
CA PHE A 231 -7.35 -18.02 17.89
C PHE A 231 -6.16 -18.94 17.62
N ILE A 232 -5.10 -18.44 16.97
CA ILE A 232 -3.85 -19.20 16.73
C ILE A 232 -3.27 -19.68 18.06
N TYR A 233 -3.23 -18.80 19.07
CA TYR A 233 -2.72 -19.15 20.38
C TYR A 233 -3.62 -20.15 21.13
N GLN A 234 -4.94 -20.04 21.03
CA GLN A 234 -5.87 -21.02 21.58
C GLN A 234 -5.67 -22.41 20.97
N ARG A 235 -5.46 -22.47 19.65
CA ARG A 235 -5.16 -23.72 18.96
C ARG A 235 -3.85 -24.33 19.47
N HIS A 236 -2.82 -23.50 19.58
CA HIS A 236 -1.55 -23.90 20.20
C HIS A 236 -1.74 -24.44 21.62
N LEU A 237 -2.49 -23.76 22.49
CA LEU A 237 -2.76 -24.26 23.85
C LEU A 237 -3.53 -25.59 23.86
N THR A 238 -4.36 -25.84 22.84
CA THR A 238 -5.19 -27.05 22.75
C THR A 238 -4.36 -28.24 22.27
N ASP A 239 -3.55 -28.03 21.23
CA ASP A 239 -2.84 -29.11 20.54
C ASP A 239 -1.42 -29.31 21.10
N HIS A 240 -0.85 -28.24 21.69
CA HIS A 240 0.54 -28.13 22.13
C HIS A 240 0.66 -27.42 23.48
N GLY A 241 -0.33 -27.53 24.37
CA GLY A 241 -0.32 -26.81 25.67
C GLY A 241 0.87 -27.13 26.59
N TYR A 242 1.64 -28.18 26.28
CA TYR A 242 2.88 -28.58 26.97
C TYR A 242 4.15 -28.07 26.30
N PHE A 243 4.08 -27.47 25.10
CA PHE A 243 5.25 -26.95 24.40
C PHE A 243 5.73 -25.67 25.09
N THR A 244 7.01 -25.67 25.48
CA THR A 244 7.75 -24.44 25.77
C THR A 244 8.12 -23.70 24.48
N ALA A 245 8.66 -22.48 24.60
CA ALA A 245 9.19 -21.75 23.44
C ALA A 245 10.32 -22.54 22.73
N GLU A 246 11.13 -23.26 23.51
CA GLU A 246 12.20 -24.13 23.00
C GLU A 246 11.60 -25.36 22.30
N ASP A 247 10.58 -26.00 22.87
CA ASP A 247 9.91 -27.14 22.23
C ASP A 247 9.27 -26.74 20.90
N ALA A 248 8.64 -25.55 20.84
CA ALA A 248 8.06 -25.03 19.60
C ALA A 248 9.10 -24.79 18.51
N LYS A 249 10.28 -24.27 18.87
CA LYS A 249 11.42 -24.08 17.95
C LYS A 249 11.93 -25.40 17.39
N HIS A 250 12.11 -26.42 18.24
CA HIS A 250 12.65 -27.72 17.82
C HIS A 250 11.63 -28.62 17.11
N ASN A 251 10.34 -28.25 17.11
CA ASN A 251 9.28 -29.01 16.48
C ASN A 251 8.46 -28.14 15.49
N PRO A 252 9.11 -27.60 14.44
CA PRO A 252 8.45 -26.71 13.47
C PRO A 252 7.31 -27.41 12.72
N ASP A 253 7.42 -28.72 12.50
CA ASP A 253 6.39 -29.50 11.80
C ASP A 253 5.14 -29.74 12.66
N ARG A 254 5.29 -29.74 13.98
CA ARG A 254 4.18 -29.99 14.93
C ARG A 254 3.50 -28.70 15.34
N CYS A 255 4.26 -27.80 15.97
CA CYS A 255 3.76 -26.49 16.37
C CYS A 255 4.12 -25.45 15.32
N GLY A 256 5.43 -25.21 15.12
CA GLY A 256 6.00 -24.17 14.27
C GLY A 256 5.44 -22.77 14.47
N LEU A 257 4.94 -22.47 15.68
CA LEU A 257 4.87 -21.08 16.12
C LEU A 257 6.29 -20.58 16.42
N PRO A 258 6.65 -19.40 15.91
CA PRO A 258 7.89 -18.73 16.28
C PRO A 258 8.02 -18.51 17.79
N ALA A 259 9.26 -18.45 18.29
CA ALA A 259 9.54 -18.34 19.72
C ALA A 259 8.98 -17.06 20.38
N TYR A 260 8.80 -15.99 19.61
CA TYR A 260 8.21 -14.73 20.10
C TYR A 260 6.74 -14.84 20.52
N TRP A 261 6.03 -15.92 20.17
CA TRP A 261 4.64 -16.13 20.60
C TRP A 261 4.49 -16.43 22.11
N PHE A 262 5.60 -16.80 22.75
CA PHE A 262 5.61 -17.28 24.14
C PHE A 262 6.06 -16.21 25.13
N GLN A 263 6.67 -15.13 24.65
CA GLN A 263 7.31 -14.10 25.44
C GLN A 263 6.84 -12.72 24.96
N ASP A 264 6.58 -11.79 25.88
CA ASP A 264 6.42 -10.38 25.47
C ASP A 264 7.79 -9.76 25.22
N LEU A 265 7.79 -8.58 24.59
CA LEU A 265 9.02 -7.88 24.24
C LEU A 265 9.89 -7.60 25.48
N GLN A 266 9.27 -7.17 26.59
CA GLN A 266 9.99 -6.88 27.83
C GLN A 266 10.66 -8.13 28.41
N LYS A 267 10.00 -9.28 28.32
CA LYS A 267 10.56 -10.56 28.77
C LYS A 267 11.66 -11.04 27.84
N LEU A 268 11.56 -10.84 26.53
CA LEU A 268 12.66 -11.10 25.60
C LEU A 268 13.87 -10.23 25.92
N GLU A 269 13.67 -8.92 26.11
CA GLU A 269 14.73 -7.98 26.51
C GLU A 269 15.38 -8.40 27.84
N HIS A 270 14.58 -8.84 28.80
CA HIS A 270 15.07 -9.33 30.09
C HIS A 270 15.88 -10.63 29.95
N ILE A 271 15.45 -11.57 29.11
CA ILE A 271 16.21 -12.79 28.82
C ILE A 271 17.56 -12.45 28.19
N VAL A 272 17.61 -11.50 27.24
CA VAL A 272 18.87 -11.04 26.65
C VAL A 272 19.78 -10.47 27.75
N LEU A 273 19.27 -9.55 28.59
CA LEU A 273 20.04 -8.94 29.67
C LEU A 273 20.62 -9.96 30.65
N LEU A 274 19.81 -10.93 31.11
CA LEU A 274 20.24 -11.95 32.07
C LEU A 274 21.32 -12.87 31.50
N ASN A 275 21.34 -13.09 30.18
CA ASN A 275 22.25 -14.02 29.53
C ASN A 275 23.43 -13.34 28.82
N LEU A 276 23.50 -12.00 28.80
CA LEU A 276 24.63 -11.23 28.24
C LEU A 276 26.01 -11.70 28.74
N PRO A 277 26.23 -12.01 30.04
CA PRO A 277 27.54 -12.47 30.52
C PRO A 277 28.07 -13.72 29.82
N SER A 278 27.19 -14.55 29.23
CA SER A 278 27.60 -15.73 28.47
C SER A 278 28.38 -15.42 27.19
N LEU A 279 28.35 -14.17 26.70
CA LEU A 279 29.14 -13.74 25.53
C LEU A 279 30.58 -13.38 25.88
N ALA A 280 30.88 -13.07 27.14
CA ALA A 280 32.21 -12.63 27.58
C ALA A 280 33.16 -13.78 27.93
N VAL A 281 32.66 -15.01 28.07
CA VAL A 281 33.47 -16.17 28.45
C VAL A 281 34.15 -16.74 27.20
N ASP A 282 35.47 -16.60 27.12
CA ASP A 282 36.28 -17.21 26.07
C ASP A 282 36.12 -18.74 26.13
N SER A 283 35.74 -19.35 25.00
CA SER A 283 35.31 -20.75 24.91
C SER A 283 36.42 -21.80 25.06
N LEU A 284 37.55 -21.45 25.69
CA LEU A 284 38.73 -22.30 25.76
C LEU A 284 38.55 -23.54 26.64
N GLU A 285 37.53 -23.58 27.50
CA GLU A 285 37.21 -24.76 28.32
C GLU A 285 35.94 -25.45 27.85
N SER A 286 36.08 -26.31 26.83
CA SER A 286 35.02 -27.10 26.20
C SER A 286 34.51 -28.27 27.07
N SER A 287 34.33 -28.05 28.37
CA SER A 287 33.65 -29.03 29.23
C SER A 287 32.16 -29.04 28.90
N SER A 288 31.64 -30.20 28.47
CA SER A 288 30.23 -30.39 28.11
C SER A 288 29.25 -30.12 29.26
N ALA A 289 29.74 -30.04 30.51
CA ALA A 289 28.96 -29.78 31.71
C ALA A 289 28.82 -28.27 32.05
N ASN A 290 29.36 -27.37 31.24
CA ASN A 290 29.43 -25.95 31.61
C ASN A 290 28.03 -25.28 31.48
N PRO A 291 27.42 -24.78 32.57
CA PRO A 291 26.10 -24.15 32.56
C PRO A 291 25.98 -22.94 31.61
N GLY A 292 27.12 -22.37 31.17
CA GLY A 292 27.17 -21.29 30.18
C GLY A 292 26.54 -21.65 28.82
N ARG A 293 26.57 -22.92 28.41
CA ARG A 293 25.99 -23.33 27.11
C ARG A 293 24.47 -23.16 27.07
N GLY A 294 23.78 -23.44 28.17
CA GLY A 294 22.33 -23.27 28.28
C GLY A 294 21.90 -21.80 28.22
N ASN A 295 22.68 -20.91 28.87
CA ASN A 295 22.41 -19.47 28.88
C ASN A 295 22.57 -18.85 27.49
N ARG A 296 23.59 -19.28 26.73
CA ARG A 296 23.81 -18.82 25.37
C ARG A 296 22.71 -19.25 24.40
N GLY A 297 22.18 -20.47 24.54
CA GLY A 297 21.03 -20.92 23.77
C GLY A 297 19.79 -20.05 23.99
N LYS A 298 19.52 -19.67 25.26
CA LYS A 298 18.43 -18.75 25.62
C LYS A 298 18.62 -17.34 25.06
N LEU A 299 19.86 -16.82 25.09
CA LEU A 299 20.21 -15.54 24.49
C LEU A 299 19.95 -15.55 22.98
N THR A 300 20.45 -16.57 22.27
CA THR A 300 20.25 -16.72 20.82
C THR A 300 18.76 -16.79 20.48
N MET A 301 18.00 -17.62 21.20
CA MET A 301 16.55 -17.73 21.02
C MET A 301 15.83 -16.40 21.22
N ALA A 302 16.21 -15.63 22.25
CA ALA A 302 15.60 -14.32 22.48
C ALA A 302 15.94 -13.31 21.37
N LEU A 303 17.17 -13.31 20.86
CA LEU A 303 17.60 -12.44 19.76
C LEU A 303 16.95 -12.83 18.42
N GLU A 304 16.80 -14.12 18.13
CA GLU A 304 16.04 -14.61 16.98
C GLU A 304 14.58 -14.15 17.06
N ALA A 305 13.94 -14.34 18.22
CA ALA A 305 12.56 -13.89 18.45
C ALA A 305 12.41 -12.37 18.26
N LEU A 306 13.36 -11.58 18.75
CA LEU A 306 13.39 -10.13 18.52
C LEU A 306 13.62 -9.76 17.04
N SER A 307 14.51 -10.49 16.35
CA SER A 307 14.77 -10.30 14.93
C SER A 307 13.56 -10.68 14.06
N GLU A 308 12.82 -11.72 14.43
CA GLU A 308 11.58 -12.10 13.76
C GLU A 308 10.47 -11.08 14.01
N LEU A 309 10.33 -10.57 15.24
CA LEU A 309 9.39 -9.50 15.58
C LEU A 309 9.70 -8.20 14.84
N SER A 310 10.98 -7.93 14.57
CA SER A 310 11.39 -6.80 13.74
C SER A 310 11.19 -7.02 12.24
N GLY A 311 10.84 -8.24 11.82
CA GLY A 311 10.55 -8.60 10.44
C GLY A 311 9.55 -7.66 9.75
N LEU A 312 9.80 -7.41 8.47
CA LEU A 312 8.87 -6.64 7.64
C LEU A 312 7.64 -7.49 7.28
N LYS A 313 6.44 -6.89 7.32
CA LYS A 313 5.18 -7.62 7.09
C LYS A 313 4.91 -7.99 5.63
N ASN A 314 5.56 -7.33 4.68
CA ASN A 314 5.34 -7.53 3.23
C ASN A 314 6.25 -8.61 2.64
N THR A 315 6.18 -9.84 3.15
CA THR A 315 6.96 -10.99 2.65
C THR A 315 6.47 -11.53 1.30
N ASP A 316 5.37 -11.02 0.75
CA ASP A 316 4.85 -11.43 -0.57
C ASP A 316 5.63 -10.81 -1.74
N VAL A 317 6.57 -9.93 -1.42
CA VAL A 317 7.47 -9.34 -2.39
C VAL A 317 8.73 -10.22 -2.44
N GLY A 318 8.97 -10.91 -3.57
CA GLY A 318 10.15 -11.79 -3.71
C GLY A 318 11.46 -11.10 -3.32
N ASP A 319 12.43 -11.88 -2.85
CA ASP A 319 13.61 -11.42 -2.10
C ASP A 319 14.35 -10.22 -2.72
N GLU A 320 14.54 -10.21 -4.05
CA GLU A 320 15.20 -9.09 -4.75
C GLU A 320 14.43 -7.77 -4.60
N MET A 321 13.10 -7.86 -4.66
CA MET A 321 12.22 -6.70 -4.53
C MET A 321 11.97 -6.36 -3.05
N ALA A 322 11.98 -7.31 -2.12
CA ALA A 322 11.79 -7.05 -0.69
C ALA A 322 12.86 -6.13 -0.09
N ALA A 323 14.13 -6.37 -0.43
CA ALA A 323 15.26 -5.51 -0.03
C ALA A 323 15.18 -4.09 -0.61
N VAL A 324 14.30 -3.91 -1.59
CA VAL A 324 14.24 -2.78 -2.50
C VAL A 324 13.00 -1.92 -2.25
N VAL A 325 11.89 -2.55 -1.85
CA VAL A 325 10.67 -1.93 -1.34
C VAL A 325 10.99 -0.92 -0.23
N GLN A 326 12.04 -1.19 0.54
CA GLN A 326 12.54 -0.29 1.59
C GLN A 326 13.02 1.08 1.07
N ASP A 327 13.44 1.16 -0.20
CA ASP A 327 13.92 2.41 -0.81
C ASP A 327 12.76 3.30 -1.29
N ILE A 328 11.58 2.72 -1.51
CA ILE A 328 10.38 3.43 -1.90
C ILE A 328 9.72 3.96 -0.62
N PRO A 329 9.69 5.29 -0.38
CA PRO A 329 9.19 5.83 0.88
C PRO A 329 7.80 5.31 1.22
N GLN A 330 6.90 5.24 0.24
CA GLN A 330 5.55 4.70 0.43
C GLN A 330 5.62 3.27 0.97
N ALA A 331 6.36 2.38 0.31
CA ALA A 331 6.33 0.96 0.60
C ALA A 331 7.09 0.59 1.89
N SER A 332 8.20 1.28 2.17
CA SER A 332 8.98 1.07 3.39
C SER A 332 8.16 1.36 4.66
N ARG A 333 7.32 2.40 4.62
CA ARG A 333 6.49 2.85 5.75
C ARG A 333 5.39 1.87 6.14
N PHE A 334 4.84 1.10 5.20
CA PHE A 334 3.84 0.04 5.48
C PHE A 334 4.48 -1.27 5.93
N SER A 335 5.77 -1.44 5.66
CA SER A 335 6.46 -2.70 5.95
C SER A 335 6.80 -2.89 7.44
N VAL A 336 6.87 -1.79 8.22
CA VAL A 336 7.36 -1.81 9.60
C VAL A 336 6.23 -2.07 10.61
N HIS A 337 6.51 -2.96 11.56
CA HIS A 337 5.62 -3.17 12.71
C HIS A 337 5.80 -2.05 13.75
N VAL A 338 5.10 -0.93 13.57
CA VAL A 338 5.20 0.26 14.44
C VAL A 338 5.11 -0.06 15.92
N ASP A 339 4.14 -0.87 16.33
CA ASP A 339 3.98 -1.25 17.74
C ASP A 339 5.22 -1.92 18.32
N VAL A 340 5.91 -2.77 17.55
CA VAL A 340 7.16 -3.40 17.96
C VAL A 340 8.25 -2.34 18.02
N GLY A 341 8.35 -1.45 17.01
CA GLY A 341 9.30 -0.34 17.03
C GLY A 341 9.12 0.60 18.22
N ARG A 342 7.87 0.91 18.60
CA ARG A 342 7.51 1.72 19.77
C ARG A 342 7.91 1.03 21.07
N ASP A 343 7.51 -0.24 21.23
CA ASP A 343 7.82 -1.01 22.44
C ASP A 343 9.34 -1.23 22.57
N PHE A 344 10.05 -1.44 21.46
CA PHE A 344 11.51 -1.64 21.39
C PHE A 344 12.30 -0.35 21.59
N GLY A 345 11.78 0.81 21.19
CA GLY A 345 12.42 2.11 21.39
C GLY A 345 12.72 2.43 22.85
N ASN A 346 12.12 1.70 23.80
CA ASN A 346 12.25 1.94 25.22
C ASN A 346 13.57 1.51 25.85
N MET A 347 14.03 0.31 25.52
CA MET A 347 15.26 -0.28 26.06
C MET A 347 16.00 -1.10 24.99
N GLY A 348 15.35 -1.41 23.86
CA GLY A 348 15.87 -2.30 22.84
C GLY A 348 17.13 -1.79 22.15
N TYR A 349 17.24 -0.49 21.84
CA TYR A 349 18.46 0.04 21.20
C TYR A 349 19.68 0.00 22.13
N SER A 350 19.51 0.34 23.41
CA SER A 350 20.58 0.23 24.40
C SER A 350 20.93 -1.22 24.72
N LEU A 351 19.94 -2.12 24.68
CA LEU A 351 20.15 -3.56 24.77
C LEU A 351 20.98 -4.10 23.61
N VAL A 352 20.63 -3.75 22.37
CA VAL A 352 21.39 -4.14 21.17
C VAL A 352 22.82 -3.63 21.26
N LEU A 353 23.02 -2.36 21.65
CA LEU A 353 24.35 -1.81 21.87
C LEU A 353 25.17 -2.63 22.89
N LYS A 354 24.55 -3.05 24.00
CA LYS A 354 25.20 -3.92 25.00
C LYS A 354 25.59 -5.27 24.40
N VAL A 355 24.70 -5.92 23.63
CA VAL A 355 25.01 -7.19 22.97
C VAL A 355 26.20 -7.04 22.02
N LEU A 356 26.19 -6.01 21.16
CA LEU A 356 27.26 -5.75 20.19
C LEU A 356 28.62 -5.46 20.86
N ARG A 357 28.61 -4.72 21.98
CA ARG A 357 29.82 -4.46 22.77
C ARG A 357 30.35 -5.70 23.50
N SER A 358 29.45 -6.60 23.92
CA SER A 358 29.81 -7.85 24.59
C SER A 358 30.35 -8.93 23.65
N THR A 359 30.12 -8.81 22.34
CA THR A 359 30.67 -9.74 21.34
C THR A 359 32.07 -9.32 20.91
N THR A 360 33.09 -9.77 21.65
CA THR A 360 34.51 -9.53 21.35
C THR A 360 35.19 -10.70 20.62
N SER A 361 34.66 -11.92 20.77
CA SER A 361 35.22 -13.16 20.22
C SER A 361 34.48 -13.64 18.95
N SER A 362 35.13 -14.51 18.16
CA SER A 362 34.50 -15.19 17.00
C SER A 362 33.29 -16.03 17.39
N VAL A 363 33.26 -16.46 18.65
CA VAL A 363 32.22 -17.30 19.22
C VAL A 363 30.87 -16.59 19.18
N GLY A 364 30.77 -15.29 19.44
CA GLY A 364 29.52 -14.52 19.49
C GLY A 364 29.02 -13.89 18.17
N VAL A 365 29.59 -14.28 17.02
CA VAL A 365 29.29 -13.63 15.72
C VAL A 365 27.81 -13.74 15.34
N GLU A 366 27.16 -14.85 15.68
CA GLU A 366 25.75 -15.08 15.35
C GLU A 366 24.82 -14.19 16.20
N GLU A 367 25.07 -14.08 17.50
CA GLU A 367 24.33 -13.16 18.38
C GLU A 367 24.54 -11.70 17.98
N ALA A 368 25.76 -11.31 17.61
CA ALA A 368 26.04 -9.98 17.07
C ALA A 368 25.26 -9.73 15.78
N ARG A 369 25.19 -10.73 14.89
CA ARG A 369 24.49 -10.65 13.59
C ARG A 369 23.00 -10.47 13.80
N LEU A 370 22.40 -11.24 14.72
CA LEU A 370 21.01 -11.13 15.09
C LEU A 370 20.73 -9.77 15.74
N ALA A 371 21.57 -9.34 16.69
CA ALA A 371 21.46 -8.05 17.35
C ALA A 371 21.52 -6.88 16.35
N ALA A 372 22.42 -6.92 15.37
CA ALA A 372 22.51 -5.93 14.30
C ALA A 372 21.31 -5.99 13.33
N SER A 373 20.73 -7.17 13.07
CA SER A 373 19.56 -7.31 12.19
C SER A 373 18.28 -6.66 12.75
N ILE A 374 18.18 -6.50 14.08
CA ILE A 374 17.02 -5.88 14.74
C ILE A 374 16.89 -4.40 14.36
N PRO A 375 17.87 -3.51 14.62
CA PRO A 375 17.81 -2.11 14.22
C PRO A 375 17.79 -1.94 12.69
N ALA A 376 18.39 -2.84 11.91
CA ALA A 376 18.29 -2.83 10.46
C ALA A 376 16.83 -2.84 9.95
N ARG A 377 15.90 -3.39 10.72
CA ARG A 377 14.48 -3.43 10.35
C ARG A 377 13.64 -2.41 11.11
N LEU A 378 13.90 -2.22 12.41
CA LEU A 378 13.09 -1.32 13.25
C LEU A 378 13.41 0.16 13.04
N ALA A 379 14.66 0.51 12.70
CA ALA A 379 15.06 1.92 12.56
C ALA A 379 14.28 2.62 11.45
N LEU A 380 13.90 1.90 10.38
CA LEU A 380 13.03 2.42 9.31
C LEU A 380 11.70 2.99 9.84
N GLY A 381 11.20 2.46 10.95
CA GLY A 381 9.96 2.93 11.58
C GLY A 381 10.10 4.18 12.44
N LEU A 382 11.31 4.64 12.75
CA LEU A 382 11.51 5.77 13.68
C LEU A 382 10.85 7.07 13.19
N ALA A 383 10.82 7.30 11.88
CA ALA A 383 10.12 8.45 11.29
C ALA A 383 8.60 8.25 11.19
N VAL A 384 8.12 7.01 11.30
CA VAL A 384 6.70 6.64 11.24
C VAL A 384 6.06 6.66 12.62
N ILE A 385 6.76 6.20 13.66
CA ILE A 385 6.25 6.10 15.04
C ILE A 385 5.53 7.36 15.53
N PRO A 386 6.05 8.59 15.33
CA PRO A 386 5.41 9.81 15.82
C PRO A 386 4.02 10.06 15.22
N TRP A 387 3.77 9.54 14.01
CA TRP A 387 2.50 9.70 13.32
C TRP A 387 1.43 8.74 13.82
N GLN A 388 1.82 7.68 14.54
CA GLN A 388 0.96 6.54 14.77
C GLN A 388 0.11 6.76 16.01
N PRO A 389 -1.18 6.41 15.99
CA PRO A 389 -2.06 6.72 17.10
C PRO A 389 -1.62 6.02 18.36
N TRP A 390 -1.80 6.74 19.46
CA TRP A 390 -1.48 6.30 20.79
C TRP A 390 -2.41 5.14 21.16
N ARG A 391 -1.89 4.10 21.81
CA ARG A 391 -2.74 3.02 22.36
C ARG A 391 -3.49 3.50 23.60
N ASN A 392 -2.94 4.48 24.29
CA ASN A 392 -3.42 5.11 25.51
C ASN A 392 -2.67 6.43 25.73
N ASP A 393 -3.09 7.23 26.71
CA ASP A 393 -2.49 8.53 27.01
C ASP A 393 -0.99 8.42 27.35
N ARG A 394 -0.59 7.31 28.00
CA ARG A 394 0.83 7.01 28.28
C ARG A 394 1.64 6.90 27.00
N ASP A 395 1.13 6.30 25.93
CA ASP A 395 1.83 6.24 24.64
C ASP A 395 2.00 7.65 24.04
N GLY A 396 1.03 8.54 24.25
CA GLY A 396 1.12 9.95 23.85
C GLY A 396 2.24 10.67 24.59
N ASP A 397 2.21 10.66 25.91
CA ASP A 397 3.26 11.23 26.76
C ASP A 397 4.62 10.60 26.47
N TYR A 398 4.65 9.31 26.21
CA TYR A 398 5.86 8.56 25.87
C TYR A 398 6.46 9.00 24.54
N THR A 399 5.63 9.15 23.51
CA THR A 399 6.05 9.57 22.17
C THR A 399 6.64 10.98 22.19
N TRP A 400 6.10 11.86 23.04
CA TRP A 400 6.49 13.27 23.10
C TRP A 400 7.61 13.59 24.10
N GLY A 401 7.63 12.92 25.26
CA GLY A 401 8.52 13.28 26.37
C GLY A 401 9.69 12.33 26.61
N PHE A 402 9.55 11.03 26.32
CA PHE A 402 10.49 10.00 26.81
C PHE A 402 11.36 9.33 25.74
N LEU A 403 11.01 9.45 24.45
CA LEU A 403 11.92 9.06 23.36
C LEU A 403 13.31 9.72 23.43
N PRO A 404 13.48 11.02 23.73
CA PRO A 404 14.79 11.69 23.68
C PRO A 404 15.84 11.02 24.56
N ASP A 405 15.59 10.95 25.86
CA ASP A 405 16.57 10.44 26.83
C ASP A 405 16.95 8.98 26.59
N ARG A 406 16.03 8.21 26.00
CA ARG A 406 16.21 6.78 25.71
C ARG A 406 16.91 6.52 24.38
N LEU A 407 16.81 7.46 23.43
CA LEU A 407 17.45 7.39 22.12
C LEU A 407 18.81 8.09 22.06
N ASN A 408 19.30 8.64 23.17
CA ASN A 408 20.67 9.16 23.31
C ASN A 408 21.74 8.16 22.85
N HIS A 409 21.46 6.85 22.96
CA HIS A 409 22.37 5.78 22.57
C HIS A 409 22.39 5.49 21.06
N LEU A 410 21.58 6.16 20.23
CA LEU A 410 21.58 5.91 18.79
C LEU A 410 22.90 6.30 18.13
N GLY A 411 23.54 7.41 18.56
CA GLY A 411 24.88 7.78 18.11
C GLY A 411 25.91 6.68 18.45
N GLU A 412 25.99 6.29 19.73
CA GLU A 412 26.86 5.19 20.18
C GLU A 412 26.59 3.88 19.44
N LEU A 413 25.32 3.59 19.10
CA LEU A 413 24.95 2.41 18.33
C LEU A 413 25.47 2.47 16.90
N VAL A 414 25.37 3.62 16.22
CA VAL A 414 25.95 3.80 14.87
C VAL A 414 27.46 3.64 14.92
N GLU A 415 28.13 4.27 15.90
CA GLU A 415 29.58 4.17 16.08
C GLU A 415 30.02 2.70 16.22
N GLU A 416 29.32 1.95 17.08
CA GLU A 416 29.60 0.54 17.36
C GLU A 416 29.36 -0.36 16.15
N LEU A 417 28.26 -0.14 15.41
CA LEU A 417 27.97 -0.86 14.17
C LEU A 417 29.06 -0.60 13.12
N VAL A 418 29.50 0.66 12.95
CA VAL A 418 30.60 1.02 12.04
C VAL A 418 31.92 0.37 12.49
N ARG A 419 32.19 0.31 13.80
CA ARG A 419 33.36 -0.38 14.35
C ARG A 419 33.36 -1.87 13.97
N ILE A 420 32.22 -2.55 14.09
CA ILE A 420 32.07 -3.97 13.71
C ILE A 420 32.31 -4.15 12.20
N VAL A 421 31.73 -3.28 11.37
CA VAL A 421 31.90 -3.33 9.90
C VAL A 421 33.39 -3.17 9.51
N ASP A 422 34.10 -2.21 10.10
CA ASP A 422 35.53 -1.96 9.87
C ASP A 422 36.39 -3.15 10.33
N GLN A 423 36.13 -3.71 11.52
CA GLN A 423 36.86 -4.87 12.03
C GLN A 423 36.71 -6.11 11.14
N CYS A 424 35.50 -6.39 10.67
CA CYS A 424 35.24 -7.49 9.73
C CYS A 424 35.96 -7.27 8.39
N ALA A 425 36.07 -6.02 7.93
CA ALA A 425 36.77 -5.69 6.68
C ALA A 425 38.30 -5.87 6.79
N ARG A 426 38.91 -5.49 7.92
CA ARG A 426 40.38 -5.52 8.09
C ARG A 426 40.95 -6.93 8.15
N LYS A 427 40.29 -7.85 8.86
CA LYS A 427 40.77 -9.25 9.00
C LYS A 427 40.89 -9.98 7.64
N ARG A 428 40.08 -9.61 6.65
CA ARG A 428 40.17 -10.16 5.29
C ARG A 428 41.40 -9.68 4.51
N ARG A 429 41.89 -8.46 4.78
CA ARG A 429 43.07 -7.92 4.09
C ARG A 429 44.36 -8.57 4.59
N THR A 430 44.41 -8.89 5.88
CA THR A 430 45.61 -9.49 6.48
C THR A 430 45.85 -10.91 5.99
N SER A 431 44.82 -11.73 5.75
CA SER A 431 45.03 -13.07 5.21
C SER A 431 45.56 -13.00 3.77
N ARG A 432 44.91 -12.22 2.89
CA ARG A 432 45.25 -12.14 1.47
C ARG A 432 46.64 -11.55 1.15
N ASN A 433 47.16 -10.66 1.99
CA ASN A 433 48.48 -10.08 1.77
C ASN A 433 49.63 -11.04 2.11
N THR A 434 49.36 -12.14 2.81
CA THR A 434 50.39 -13.14 3.16
C THR A 434 50.63 -14.14 2.03
N GLU A 435 49.64 -14.35 1.17
CA GLU A 435 49.67 -15.27 0.02
C GLU A 435 50.15 -14.60 -1.28
N ALA A 436 49.95 -13.29 -1.43
CA ALA A 436 50.31 -12.54 -2.64
C ALA A 436 51.82 -12.43 -2.95
N VAL A 437 52.69 -13.10 -2.19
CA VAL A 437 54.13 -13.22 -2.48
C VAL A 437 54.45 -14.49 -3.28
N GLU A 438 53.52 -15.44 -3.44
CA GLU A 438 53.75 -16.70 -4.18
C GLU A 438 52.97 -16.80 -5.51
N ASP A 439 52.18 -15.76 -5.87
CA ASP A 439 51.01 -15.89 -6.73
C ASP A 439 51.12 -15.36 -8.18
N GLU A 440 52.26 -15.58 -8.85
CA GLU A 440 52.32 -15.54 -10.32
C GLU A 440 52.16 -16.94 -10.95
N ARG A 441 52.05 -18.02 -10.16
CA ARG A 441 52.00 -19.41 -10.67
C ARG A 441 50.70 -20.21 -10.44
N GLU A 442 49.76 -19.77 -9.60
CA GLU A 442 48.60 -20.61 -9.23
C GLU A 442 47.28 -20.29 -9.96
N LEU A 443 47.29 -19.40 -10.95
CA LEU A 443 46.06 -19.01 -11.68
C LEU A 443 45.43 -20.14 -12.53
N GLU A 444 46.07 -21.30 -12.65
CA GLU A 444 45.54 -22.48 -13.37
C GLU A 444 45.07 -23.63 -12.45
N GLU A 445 45.44 -23.69 -11.16
CA GLU A 445 45.00 -24.77 -10.24
C GLU A 445 43.77 -24.40 -9.38
N LEU A 446 43.37 -23.12 -9.34
CA LEU A 446 42.25 -22.58 -8.55
C LEU A 446 40.83 -22.96 -9.00
N SER A 447 40.65 -23.98 -9.86
CA SER A 447 39.31 -24.39 -10.32
C SER A 447 38.72 -25.61 -9.61
N ALA A 448 39.48 -26.26 -8.70
CA ALA A 448 39.06 -27.51 -8.06
C ALA A 448 38.95 -27.47 -6.51
N GLU A 449 39.44 -26.41 -5.83
CA GLU A 449 39.49 -26.36 -4.36
C GLU A 449 38.55 -25.31 -3.72
N GLU A 450 37.59 -24.74 -4.46
CA GLU A 450 36.65 -23.72 -3.94
C GLU A 450 35.57 -24.25 -2.94
N GLU A 451 35.56 -25.53 -2.55
CA GLU A 451 34.46 -26.10 -1.74
C GLU A 451 34.63 -26.02 -0.22
N ASP A 452 35.83 -25.72 0.30
CA ASP A 452 36.09 -25.62 1.75
C ASP A 452 36.31 -24.17 2.23
N GLU A 453 35.66 -23.18 1.60
CA GLU A 453 35.61 -21.82 2.17
C GLU A 453 35.01 -21.84 3.59
N ASP A 454 35.88 -21.65 4.59
CA ASP A 454 35.58 -21.63 6.02
C ASP A 454 34.22 -20.99 6.38
N ASP A 455 33.35 -21.76 7.04
CA ASP A 455 32.07 -21.30 7.60
C ASP A 455 32.21 -20.01 8.45
N GLU A 456 33.39 -19.80 9.06
CA GLU A 456 33.71 -18.59 9.83
C GLU A 456 33.75 -17.32 8.95
N GLY A 457 34.28 -17.43 7.72
CA GLY A 457 34.37 -16.33 6.76
C GLY A 457 32.98 -15.84 6.32
N LYS A 458 32.05 -16.78 6.16
CA LYS A 458 30.64 -16.53 5.82
C LYS A 458 29.88 -15.89 6.98
N GLY A 459 30.10 -16.34 8.21
CA GLY A 459 29.53 -15.72 9.42
C GLY A 459 29.91 -14.25 9.56
N LYS A 460 31.20 -13.92 9.41
CA LYS A 460 31.71 -12.54 9.46
C LYS A 460 31.14 -11.66 8.35
N LEU A 461 30.96 -12.21 7.14
CA LEU A 461 30.31 -11.47 6.04
C LEU A 461 28.89 -11.07 6.40
N ARG A 462 28.10 -12.03 6.88
CA ARG A 462 26.69 -11.80 7.23
C ARG A 462 26.55 -10.82 8.39
N LEU A 463 27.46 -10.87 9.37
CA LEU A 463 27.53 -9.86 10.43
C LEU A 463 27.80 -8.47 9.86
N GLN A 464 28.78 -8.36 8.95
CA GLN A 464 29.12 -7.10 8.29
C GLN A 464 27.93 -6.54 7.49
N GLU A 465 27.20 -7.39 6.76
CA GLU A 465 25.99 -7.02 6.03
C GLU A 465 24.88 -6.54 6.98
N SER A 466 24.56 -7.31 8.03
CA SER A 466 23.56 -6.90 9.03
C SER A 466 23.91 -5.58 9.70
N ALA A 467 25.19 -5.38 10.05
CA ALA A 467 25.64 -4.17 10.71
C ALA A 467 25.57 -2.94 9.79
N LEU A 468 26.00 -3.08 8.53
CA LEU A 468 25.89 -1.98 7.57
C LEU A 468 24.43 -1.67 7.21
N SER A 469 23.58 -2.69 7.11
CA SER A 469 22.14 -2.53 6.90
C SER A 469 21.48 -1.78 8.07
N ALA A 470 21.92 -2.02 9.31
CA ALA A 470 21.50 -1.24 10.48
C ALA A 470 21.89 0.24 10.39
N VAL A 471 23.12 0.53 10.00
CA VAL A 471 23.59 1.91 9.75
C VAL A 471 22.75 2.56 8.64
N CYS A 472 22.47 1.82 7.57
CA CYS A 472 21.63 2.27 6.45
C CYS A 472 20.21 2.63 6.90
N SER A 473 19.57 1.81 7.72
CA SER A 473 18.22 2.08 8.22
C SER A 473 18.16 3.24 9.23
N LEU A 474 19.23 3.45 10.02
CA LEU A 474 19.36 4.63 10.88
C LEU A 474 19.59 5.91 10.07
N ALA A 475 20.41 5.85 9.01
CA ALA A 475 20.58 6.95 8.06
C ALA A 475 19.26 7.31 7.36
N HIS A 476 18.50 6.30 6.94
CA HIS A 476 17.15 6.48 6.38
C HIS A 476 16.24 7.23 7.36
N ALA A 477 16.18 6.77 8.61
CA ALA A 477 15.37 7.39 9.66
C ALA A 477 15.73 8.86 9.90
N ALA A 478 17.02 9.17 10.06
CA ALA A 478 17.50 10.54 10.23
C ALA A 478 17.10 11.41 9.03
N SER A 479 17.23 10.89 7.82
CA SER A 479 16.92 11.60 6.58
C SER A 479 15.42 11.90 6.44
N GLU A 480 14.55 10.95 6.80
CA GLU A 480 13.11 11.18 6.82
C GLU A 480 12.68 12.15 7.92
N LEU A 481 13.23 12.04 9.14
CA LEU A 481 12.95 12.98 10.23
C LEU A 481 13.36 14.41 9.84
N HIS A 482 14.52 14.56 9.20
CA HIS A 482 15.01 15.83 8.68
C HIS A 482 14.08 16.40 7.62
N ALA A 483 13.65 15.58 6.65
CA ALA A 483 12.73 16.03 5.61
C ALA A 483 11.35 16.44 6.16
N HIS A 484 10.80 15.70 7.12
CA HIS A 484 9.55 16.09 7.80
C HIS A 484 9.69 17.43 8.50
N ARG A 485 10.79 17.63 9.22
CA ARG A 485 11.09 18.91 9.85
C ARG A 485 11.19 20.04 8.82
N GLY A 486 11.94 19.83 7.74
CA GLY A 486 12.10 20.83 6.68
C GLY A 486 10.77 21.19 6.01
N TRP A 487 9.91 20.21 5.76
CA TRP A 487 8.59 20.46 5.18
C TRP A 487 7.67 21.24 6.11
N LEU A 488 7.65 20.92 7.40
CA LEU A 488 6.86 21.68 8.37
C LEU A 488 7.36 23.12 8.53
N ALA A 489 8.63 23.38 8.24
CA ALA A 489 9.17 24.74 8.18
C ALA A 489 8.77 25.47 6.88
N MET A 490 8.81 24.78 5.73
CA MET A 490 8.46 25.36 4.42
C MET A 490 6.96 25.62 4.25
N GLU A 491 6.11 24.73 4.74
CA GLU A 491 4.66 24.80 4.58
C GLU A 491 3.95 24.55 5.94
N PRO A 492 4.00 25.50 6.92
CA PRO A 492 3.54 25.29 8.29
C PRO A 492 2.03 25.00 8.41
N ASP A 493 1.24 25.47 7.43
CA ASP A 493 -0.21 25.30 7.41
C ASP A 493 -0.67 24.04 6.65
N VAL A 494 0.25 23.16 6.26
CA VAL A 494 -0.10 21.94 5.52
C VAL A 494 -0.84 20.93 6.41
N PRO A 495 -1.99 20.39 5.96
CA PRO A 495 -2.67 19.31 6.65
C PRO A 495 -1.79 18.06 6.80
N SER A 496 -1.90 17.37 7.94
CA SER A 496 -1.23 16.08 8.20
C SER A 496 -1.44 15.09 7.06
N SER A 497 -2.65 15.07 6.51
CA SER A 497 -3.11 14.17 5.47
C SER A 497 -2.33 14.23 4.15
N ARG A 498 -1.49 15.24 3.89
CA ARG A 498 -0.59 15.25 2.71
C ARG A 498 0.62 14.31 2.88
N PHE A 499 1.07 14.06 4.11
CA PHE A 499 2.27 13.27 4.40
C PHE A 499 1.97 11.76 4.31
N CYS A 500 2.83 10.94 3.70
CA CYS A 500 2.53 9.49 3.64
C CYS A 500 2.47 8.84 5.02
N ASN A 501 3.15 9.42 6.01
CA ASN A 501 3.18 8.87 7.37
C ASN A 501 1.88 9.14 8.12
N ALA A 502 1.06 10.07 7.64
CA ALA A 502 -0.27 10.33 8.17
C ALA A 502 -1.30 9.30 7.73
N PHE A 503 -0.87 8.18 7.14
CA PHE A 503 -1.75 7.07 6.78
C PHE A 503 -1.42 5.85 7.65
N SER A 504 -2.43 5.01 7.88
CA SER A 504 -2.24 3.82 8.70
C SER A 504 -1.21 2.88 8.09
N THR A 505 -0.45 2.14 8.91
CA THR A 505 0.55 1.18 8.41
C THR A 505 -0.03 -0.07 7.74
N LEU A 506 -1.34 -0.13 7.59
CA LEU A 506 -2.06 -1.26 6.98
C LEU A 506 -2.08 -1.21 5.46
N GLY A 507 -1.74 -0.06 4.88
CA GLY A 507 -1.59 0.13 3.46
C GLY A 507 -1.80 1.58 3.04
N PRO A 508 -1.38 1.95 1.81
CA PRO A 508 -1.62 3.27 1.26
C PRO A 508 -3.12 3.53 1.09
N GLY A 509 -3.94 2.49 0.86
CA GLY A 509 -5.39 2.64 0.67
C GLY A 509 -6.17 3.08 1.91
N ASP A 510 -5.53 3.17 3.08
CA ASP A 510 -6.21 3.42 4.35
C ASP A 510 -6.41 4.89 4.67
N TRP A 511 -7.22 5.12 5.70
CA TRP A 511 -7.68 6.43 6.12
C TRP A 511 -6.56 7.30 6.70
N PRO A 512 -6.62 8.64 6.51
CA PRO A 512 -5.73 9.55 7.20
C PRO A 512 -5.88 9.38 8.71
N LEU A 513 -4.76 9.42 9.41
CA LEU A 513 -4.69 9.35 10.86
C LEU A 513 -5.31 10.64 11.42
N GLU A 514 -6.28 10.47 12.32
CA GLU A 514 -6.94 11.57 13.03
C GLU A 514 -6.02 12.24 14.08
N THR A 515 -4.77 11.79 14.18
CA THR A 515 -3.78 12.33 15.12
C THR A 515 -3.25 13.69 14.65
N PRO A 516 -2.91 14.58 15.59
CA PRO A 516 -2.25 15.85 15.24
C PRO A 516 -0.92 15.60 14.53
N ILE A 517 -0.50 16.55 13.71
CA ILE A 517 0.83 16.54 13.07
C ILE A 517 1.89 16.42 14.16
N PRO A 518 2.82 15.46 14.04
CA PRO A 518 3.87 15.33 15.02
C PRO A 518 4.79 16.56 15.01
N LYS A 519 5.15 17.11 16.19
CA LYS A 519 6.08 18.23 16.33
C LYS A 519 7.53 17.82 16.04
N PHE A 520 7.91 17.71 14.77
CA PHE A 520 9.29 17.38 14.35
C PHE A 520 10.31 18.50 14.62
N GLY A 521 9.87 19.73 14.92
CA GLY A 521 10.75 20.86 15.25
C GLY A 521 11.28 20.88 16.70
N GLY A 522 10.97 19.88 17.53
CA GLY A 522 11.47 19.81 18.89
C GLY A 522 12.96 19.43 18.96
N ARG A 523 13.70 19.97 19.95
CA ARG A 523 15.14 19.71 20.21
C ARG A 523 15.52 18.23 20.15
N THR A 524 14.60 17.37 20.56
CA THR A 524 14.71 15.91 20.52
C THR A 524 15.04 15.35 19.14
N TYR A 525 14.24 15.70 18.13
CA TYR A 525 14.47 15.19 16.78
C TYR A 525 15.73 15.80 16.18
N GLU A 526 16.03 17.07 16.51
CA GLU A 526 17.29 17.68 16.11
C GLU A 526 18.50 16.93 16.69
N ALA A 527 18.42 16.55 17.96
CA ALA A 527 19.48 15.80 18.64
C ALA A 527 19.67 14.41 18.04
N ILE A 528 18.57 13.66 17.81
CA ILE A 528 18.62 12.35 17.15
C ILE A 528 19.24 12.45 15.75
N ILE A 529 18.77 13.40 14.94
CA ILE A 529 19.32 13.65 13.60
C ILE A 529 20.81 14.00 13.71
N GLY A 530 21.16 14.90 14.64
CA GLY A 530 22.53 15.37 14.86
C GLY A 530 23.48 14.25 15.30
N TRP A 531 23.08 13.37 16.22
CA TRP A 531 23.92 12.25 16.67
C TRP A 531 24.17 11.23 15.55
N ILE A 532 23.12 10.84 14.82
CA ILE A 532 23.28 9.92 13.68
C ILE A 532 24.14 10.57 12.60
N LEU A 533 23.88 11.84 12.27
CA LEU A 533 24.63 12.57 11.26
C LEU A 533 26.12 12.71 11.61
N ALA A 534 26.44 13.05 12.86
CA ALA A 534 27.82 13.17 13.33
C ALA A 534 28.61 11.87 13.12
N GLU A 535 28.02 10.72 13.44
CA GLU A 535 28.66 9.42 13.25
C GLU A 535 28.77 9.02 11.77
N LEU A 536 27.75 9.32 10.95
CA LEU A 536 27.79 9.07 9.51
C LEU A 536 28.83 9.95 8.80
N MET A 537 29.04 11.17 9.29
CA MET A 537 30.05 12.11 8.79
C MET A 537 31.44 11.90 9.39
N CYS A 538 31.62 10.93 10.29
CA CYS A 538 32.95 10.62 10.83
C CYS A 538 33.89 10.11 9.72
N PRO A 539 35.17 10.55 9.65
CA PRO A 539 36.13 10.09 8.64
C PRO A 539 36.33 8.56 8.62
N LYS A 540 36.11 7.88 9.75
CA LYS A 540 36.14 6.42 9.83
C LYS A 540 34.99 5.79 9.06
N THR A 541 33.77 6.26 9.28
CA THR A 541 32.56 5.79 8.60
C THR A 541 32.67 6.01 7.09
N GLU A 542 33.00 7.22 6.67
CA GLU A 542 33.17 7.56 5.26
C GLU A 542 34.20 6.65 4.57
N ARG A 543 35.34 6.38 5.22
CA ARG A 543 36.38 5.48 4.70
C ARG A 543 35.85 4.07 4.47
N VAL A 544 35.09 3.52 5.42
CA VAL A 544 34.49 2.18 5.33
C VAL A 544 33.54 2.11 4.13
N LEU A 545 32.65 3.11 4.00
CA LEU A 545 31.72 3.20 2.88
C LEU A 545 32.47 3.31 1.53
N LEU A 546 33.47 4.19 1.46
CA LEU A 546 34.31 4.37 0.27
C LEU A 546 35.04 3.09 -0.13
N ASP A 547 35.53 2.34 0.85
CA ASP A 547 36.23 1.08 0.61
C ASP A 547 35.29 0.04 -0.02
N PHE A 548 34.02 -0.06 0.41
CA PHE A 548 33.05 -0.90 -0.27
C PHE A 548 32.73 -0.43 -1.69
N LEU A 549 32.57 0.88 -1.92
CA LEU A 549 32.36 1.43 -3.27
C LEU A 549 33.57 1.16 -4.19
N ARG A 550 34.80 1.16 -3.65
CA ARG A 550 36.03 0.86 -4.39
C ARG A 550 36.19 -0.63 -4.68
N VAL A 551 35.99 -1.50 -3.67
CA VAL A 551 36.05 -2.96 -3.83
C VAL A 551 34.99 -3.44 -4.80
N GLY A 552 33.81 -2.79 -4.80
CA GLY A 552 32.78 -2.99 -5.81
C GLY A 552 33.35 -3.04 -7.23
N LYS A 553 34.40 -2.25 -7.55
CA LYS A 553 35.05 -2.20 -8.87
C LYS A 553 35.73 -3.51 -9.32
N ARG A 554 36.19 -4.37 -8.41
CA ARG A 554 37.08 -5.51 -8.70
C ARG A 554 36.43 -6.92 -8.61
N LYS A 555 35.09 -6.99 -8.53
CA LYS A 555 34.22 -8.13 -8.09
C LYS A 555 33.97 -7.99 -6.58
N SER A 556 32.74 -7.62 -6.20
CA SER A 556 32.39 -7.40 -4.79
C SER A 556 32.21 -8.74 -4.08
N PRO A 557 32.75 -8.92 -2.87
CA PRO A 557 32.45 -10.09 -2.05
C PRO A 557 30.99 -10.11 -1.55
N SER A 558 30.28 -8.96 -1.57
CA SER A 558 28.84 -8.89 -1.36
C SER A 558 28.22 -7.69 -2.09
N PRO A 559 27.16 -7.88 -2.90
CA PRO A 559 26.42 -6.78 -3.52
C PRO A 559 25.63 -5.96 -2.50
N ASN A 560 25.22 -6.55 -1.36
CA ASN A 560 24.45 -5.88 -0.31
C ASN A 560 25.28 -4.76 0.34
N LEU A 561 26.56 -5.00 0.61
CA LEU A 561 27.43 -3.98 1.21
C LEU A 561 27.60 -2.75 0.31
N VAL A 562 27.68 -2.97 -1.01
CA VAL A 562 27.77 -1.89 -1.99
C VAL A 562 26.44 -1.15 -2.08
N ALA A 563 25.31 -1.87 -2.12
CA ALA A 563 23.97 -1.30 -2.16
C ALA A 563 23.69 -0.41 -0.94
N ASP A 564 23.96 -0.91 0.27
CA ASP A 564 23.75 -0.16 1.51
C ASP A 564 24.70 1.05 1.63
N SER A 565 25.94 0.93 1.15
CA SER A 565 26.85 2.08 1.08
C SER A 565 26.31 3.18 0.15
N ILE A 566 25.76 2.81 -1.02
CA ILE A 566 25.12 3.74 -1.95
C ILE A 566 23.89 4.38 -1.31
N ARG A 567 23.06 3.60 -0.61
CA ARG A 567 21.86 4.10 0.10
C ARG A 567 22.22 5.08 1.20
N ILE A 568 23.22 4.78 2.03
CA ILE A 568 23.69 5.68 3.09
C ILE A 568 24.09 7.03 2.48
N PHE A 569 24.88 7.04 1.41
CA PHE A 569 25.21 8.29 0.71
C PHE A 569 23.98 8.96 0.10
N ALA A 570 23.02 8.22 -0.44
CA ALA A 570 21.79 8.80 -0.98
C ALA A 570 20.92 9.44 0.13
N TYR A 571 20.84 8.83 1.32
CA TYR A 571 20.10 9.39 2.46
C TYR A 571 20.77 10.64 3.03
N LEU A 572 22.10 10.72 2.96
CA LEU A 572 22.86 11.90 3.34
C LEU A 572 22.72 13.04 2.31
N LEU A 573 22.85 12.71 1.02
CA LEU A 573 23.09 13.69 -0.05
C LEU A 573 21.88 13.97 -0.95
N CYS A 574 20.73 13.32 -0.74
CA CYS A 574 19.53 13.57 -1.53
C CYS A 574 18.37 14.04 -0.64
N PRO A 575 17.59 15.05 -1.08
CA PRO A 575 16.31 15.36 -0.49
C PRO A 575 15.40 14.12 -0.40
N ARG A 576 14.68 13.99 0.72
CA ARG A 576 13.67 12.93 0.89
C ARG A 576 12.28 13.46 0.65
N MET A 577 11.51 12.68 -0.10
CA MET A 577 10.09 12.91 -0.29
C MET A 577 9.32 12.36 0.92
N VAL A 578 8.51 13.21 1.54
CA VAL A 578 7.59 12.83 2.63
C VAL A 578 6.14 12.67 2.16
N TYR A 579 5.81 13.18 0.97
CA TYR A 579 4.50 13.08 0.32
C TYR A 579 4.30 11.77 -0.43
N TRP A 580 3.03 11.36 -0.56
CA TRP A 580 2.66 10.12 -1.24
C TRP A 580 2.82 10.21 -2.75
N HIS A 581 2.82 11.43 -3.30
CA HIS A 581 3.09 11.75 -4.69
C HIS A 581 4.04 12.95 -4.77
N ARG A 582 4.87 13.03 -5.81
CA ARG A 582 5.71 14.22 -6.05
C ARG A 582 4.90 15.46 -6.41
N PHE A 583 3.68 15.28 -6.91
CA PHE A 583 2.81 16.38 -7.38
C PHE A 583 3.51 17.31 -8.38
N ASP A 584 4.30 16.72 -9.28
CA ASP A 584 5.16 17.44 -10.25
C ASP A 584 6.30 18.28 -9.64
N LYS A 585 6.48 18.25 -8.31
CA LYS A 585 7.64 18.85 -7.66
C LYS A 585 8.93 18.13 -8.10
N ARG A 586 9.95 18.92 -8.40
CA ARG A 586 11.32 18.51 -8.71
C ARG A 586 12.05 18.11 -7.44
N LEU A 587 13.11 17.31 -7.55
CA LEU A 587 13.93 16.94 -6.37
C LEU A 587 14.45 18.16 -5.58
N MET A 588 14.70 19.28 -6.25
CA MET A 588 15.19 20.51 -5.62
C MET A 588 14.10 21.34 -4.94
N ASP A 589 12.81 21.01 -5.16
CA ASP A 589 11.67 21.68 -4.51
C ASP A 589 11.35 21.05 -3.14
N PHE A 590 12.06 19.98 -2.76
CA PHE A 590 11.99 19.35 -1.45
C PHE A 590 13.01 20.02 -0.50
N PRO A 591 12.81 19.90 0.83
CA PRO A 591 13.79 20.35 1.81
C PRO A 591 15.17 19.81 1.52
N ASP A 592 16.17 20.60 1.89
CA ASP A 592 17.57 20.29 1.67
C ASP A 592 17.94 18.88 2.17
N PRO A 593 18.93 18.23 1.54
CA PRO A 593 19.45 16.96 2.04
C PRO A 593 20.03 17.12 3.46
N LEU A 594 20.18 16.00 4.17
CA LEU A 594 20.82 15.98 5.50
C LEU A 594 22.17 16.70 5.52
N CYS A 595 22.95 16.54 4.45
CA CYS A 595 24.18 17.28 4.24
C CYS A 595 24.50 17.51 2.75
N SER A 596 25.40 18.45 2.49
CA SER A 596 26.01 18.66 1.17
C SER A 596 27.21 17.74 1.00
N ILE A 597 27.54 17.36 -0.24
CA ILE A 597 28.75 16.60 -0.54
C ILE A 597 30.00 17.35 -0.06
N GLU A 598 29.97 18.68 -0.11
CA GLU A 598 31.06 19.56 0.31
C GLU A 598 31.34 19.52 1.82
N SER A 599 30.35 19.14 2.63
CA SER A 599 30.53 19.03 4.08
C SER A 599 31.03 17.66 4.53
N LEU A 600 31.15 16.69 3.63
CA LEU A 600 31.75 15.39 3.94
C LEU A 600 33.26 15.56 4.22
N PRO A 601 33.89 14.66 5.01
CA PRO A 601 35.32 14.79 5.30
C PRO A 601 36.23 14.67 4.08
N HIS A 602 35.85 13.91 3.05
CA HIS A 602 36.61 13.78 1.80
C HIS A 602 35.72 13.89 0.55
N PRO A 603 35.18 15.09 0.24
CA PRO A 603 34.19 15.30 -0.82
C PRO A 603 34.66 14.75 -2.17
N SER A 604 35.90 15.05 -2.55
CA SER A 604 36.50 14.62 -3.82
C SER A 604 36.66 13.10 -3.93
N LYS A 605 36.88 12.38 -2.82
CA LYS A 605 36.99 10.91 -2.82
C LYS A 605 35.62 10.27 -3.00
N VAL A 606 34.58 10.83 -2.37
CA VAL A 606 33.18 10.40 -2.54
C VAL A 606 32.71 10.63 -3.95
N GLU A 607 32.91 11.84 -4.47
CA GLU A 607 32.59 12.19 -5.85
C GLU A 607 33.30 11.25 -6.85
N ALA A 608 34.62 11.03 -6.69
CA ALA A 608 35.38 10.13 -7.55
C ALA A 608 34.92 8.66 -7.46
N ALA A 609 34.52 8.20 -6.26
CA ALA A 609 34.00 6.85 -6.06
C ALA A 609 32.65 6.66 -6.77
N VAL A 610 31.71 7.57 -6.54
CA VAL A 610 30.37 7.59 -7.16
C VAL A 610 30.49 7.69 -8.69
N LYS A 611 31.29 8.64 -9.21
CA LYS A 611 31.57 8.74 -10.66
C LYS A 611 32.18 7.46 -11.22
N GLY A 612 33.11 6.84 -10.49
CA GLY A 612 33.74 5.58 -10.85
C GLY A 612 32.73 4.43 -11.02
N LEU A 613 31.74 4.33 -10.13
CA LEU A 613 30.68 3.32 -10.21
C LEU A 613 29.77 3.54 -11.43
N ILE A 614 29.36 4.78 -11.70
CA ILE A 614 28.54 5.09 -12.89
C ILE A 614 29.27 4.76 -14.19
N ARG A 615 30.56 5.12 -14.30
CA ARG A 615 31.39 4.79 -15.47
C ARG A 615 31.42 3.28 -15.70
N ARG A 616 31.54 2.50 -14.62
CA ARG A 616 31.54 1.03 -14.69
C ARG A 616 30.20 0.47 -15.13
N CYS A 617 29.08 0.95 -14.58
CA CYS A 617 27.72 0.53 -14.98
C CYS A 617 27.38 0.87 -16.43
N CYS A 618 28.00 1.92 -16.97
CA CYS A 618 27.80 2.36 -18.35
C CYS A 618 28.77 1.73 -19.36
N GLY A 619 29.81 1.01 -18.92
CA GLY A 619 30.85 0.43 -19.78
C GLY A 619 30.36 -0.72 -20.65
N LYS A 620 31.08 -1.04 -21.74
CA LYS A 620 30.71 -2.12 -22.69
C LYS A 620 30.77 -3.53 -22.08
N LYS A 621 31.65 -3.75 -21.09
CA LYS A 621 31.77 -5.02 -20.34
C LYS A 621 30.82 -5.04 -19.13
N ALA A 622 29.53 -4.72 -19.34
CA ALA A 622 28.55 -4.46 -18.29
C ALA A 622 28.11 -5.72 -17.50
N LYS A 623 29.06 -6.38 -16.83
CA LYS A 623 28.79 -7.39 -15.76
C LYS A 623 28.83 -6.76 -14.36
N ALA A 624 28.71 -5.44 -14.25
CA ALA A 624 28.61 -4.81 -12.94
C ALA A 624 27.16 -4.92 -12.46
N ASP A 625 26.91 -5.92 -11.62
CA ASP A 625 25.59 -6.28 -11.10
C ASP A 625 25.12 -5.31 -10.00
N LEU A 626 25.04 -4.00 -10.32
CA LEU A 626 24.25 -3.09 -9.49
C LEU A 626 22.77 -3.27 -9.80
N SER A 627 21.95 -3.36 -8.76
CA SER A 627 20.50 -3.35 -8.90
C SER A 627 20.01 -2.05 -9.54
N ALA A 628 18.82 -2.08 -10.15
CA ALA A 628 18.19 -0.88 -10.72
C ALA A 628 17.98 0.22 -9.66
N PHE A 629 17.84 -0.15 -8.39
CA PHE A 629 17.63 0.77 -7.27
C PHE A 629 18.92 1.47 -6.85
N SER A 630 20.03 0.74 -6.73
CA SER A 630 21.35 1.35 -6.51
C SER A 630 21.72 2.31 -7.64
N LYS A 631 21.33 1.98 -8.88
CA LYS A 631 21.49 2.86 -10.04
C LYS A 631 20.67 4.15 -9.90
N LEU A 632 19.39 4.06 -9.51
CA LEU A 632 18.56 5.23 -9.27
C LEU A 632 19.16 6.13 -8.17
N HIS A 633 19.59 5.55 -7.05
CA HIS A 633 20.22 6.31 -5.96
C HIS A 633 21.49 7.02 -6.40
N LEU A 634 22.37 6.35 -7.16
CA LEU A 634 23.55 7.00 -7.74
C LEU A 634 23.17 8.18 -8.64
N ALA A 635 22.16 8.02 -9.50
CA ALA A 635 21.69 9.10 -10.36
C ALA A 635 21.19 10.30 -9.55
N LYS A 636 20.39 10.07 -8.50
CA LYS A 636 19.88 11.12 -7.61
C LYS A 636 21.00 11.87 -6.91
N ILE A 637 22.04 11.18 -6.42
CA ILE A 637 23.20 11.84 -5.78
C ILE A 637 23.82 12.86 -6.74
N LEU A 638 24.08 12.50 -8.01
CA LEU A 638 24.68 13.46 -8.95
C LEU A 638 23.77 14.63 -9.29
N ILE A 639 22.46 14.37 -9.45
CA ILE A 639 21.49 15.42 -9.79
C ILE A 639 21.36 16.41 -8.62
N CYS A 640 21.21 15.91 -7.39
CA CYS A 640 21.01 16.73 -6.19
C CYS A 640 22.27 17.49 -5.78
N GLN A 641 23.45 16.89 -5.97
CA GLN A 641 24.74 17.52 -5.64
C GLN A 641 25.33 18.31 -6.81
N ASN A 642 24.53 18.57 -7.85
CA ASN A 642 24.90 19.37 -9.02
C ASN A 642 26.18 18.90 -9.75
N ILE A 643 26.43 17.59 -9.83
CA ILE A 643 27.59 16.99 -10.49
C ILE A 643 27.26 16.73 -11.97
N ARG A 644 27.49 17.73 -12.83
CA ARG A 644 26.98 17.78 -14.23
C ARG A 644 27.90 17.23 -15.32
N ASP A 645 29.17 16.95 -15.03
CA ASP A 645 30.13 16.37 -16.00
C ASP A 645 29.78 14.92 -16.42
N MET A 646 28.71 14.37 -15.87
CA MET A 646 28.31 12.97 -16.02
C MET A 646 26.86 12.80 -16.50
N ASP A 647 26.14 13.88 -16.82
CA ASP A 647 24.71 13.89 -17.16
C ASP A 647 24.33 12.82 -18.21
N ASN A 648 25.10 12.70 -19.31
CA ASN A 648 24.87 11.69 -20.35
C ASN A 648 24.94 10.24 -19.82
N LYS A 649 25.85 9.97 -18.88
CA LYS A 649 25.98 8.65 -18.26
C LYS A 649 24.88 8.41 -17.23
N VAL A 650 24.47 9.46 -16.50
CA VAL A 650 23.33 9.40 -15.58
C VAL A 650 22.04 9.07 -16.35
N ALA A 651 21.78 9.73 -17.48
CA ALA A 651 20.64 9.40 -18.33
C ALA A 651 20.69 7.94 -18.82
N LYS A 652 21.84 7.46 -19.29
CA LYS A 652 22.02 6.06 -19.67
C LYS A 652 21.71 5.11 -18.51
N LEU A 653 22.13 5.44 -17.30
CA LEU A 653 21.89 4.66 -16.09
C LEU A 653 20.39 4.59 -15.77
N LEU A 654 19.68 5.72 -15.83
CA LEU A 654 18.23 5.79 -15.59
C LEU A 654 17.43 5.05 -16.67
N LEU A 655 17.86 5.10 -17.94
CA LEU A 655 17.27 4.29 -19.01
C LEU A 655 17.45 2.78 -18.77
N GLN A 656 18.55 2.35 -18.16
CA GLN A 656 18.71 0.95 -17.72
C GLN A 656 17.72 0.59 -16.60
N CYS A 657 17.40 1.53 -15.69
CA CYS A 657 16.38 1.31 -14.66
C CYS A 657 14.99 1.14 -15.29
N LEU A 658 14.62 1.96 -16.29
CA LEU A 658 13.36 1.78 -17.02
C LEU A 658 13.31 0.42 -17.75
N ALA A 659 14.42 0.00 -18.35
CA ALA A 659 14.52 -1.31 -19.00
C ALA A 659 14.42 -2.49 -18.01
N TYR A 660 14.73 -2.27 -16.73
CA TYR A 660 14.44 -3.22 -15.67
C TYR A 660 12.94 -3.24 -15.33
N CYS A 661 12.31 -2.06 -15.17
CA CYS A 661 10.88 -1.95 -14.88
C CYS A 661 10.01 -2.68 -15.89
N SER A 662 10.38 -2.69 -17.16
CA SER A 662 9.59 -3.39 -18.18
C SER A 662 9.68 -4.91 -18.11
N LYS A 663 10.76 -5.45 -17.54
CA LYS A 663 10.96 -6.89 -17.34
C LYS A 663 10.21 -7.41 -16.12
N VAL A 664 10.03 -6.57 -15.10
CA VAL A 664 9.39 -6.95 -13.84
C VAL A 664 7.92 -6.50 -13.86
N ARG A 665 7.00 -7.43 -14.16
CA ARG A 665 5.55 -7.12 -14.22
C ARG A 665 4.85 -7.31 -12.88
N GLY A 666 3.75 -6.58 -12.69
CA GLY A 666 2.65 -7.00 -11.80
C GLY A 666 2.71 -6.55 -10.34
N LYS A 667 3.53 -5.55 -9.96
CA LYS A 667 3.58 -5.04 -8.58
C LYS A 667 3.44 -3.52 -8.52
N ARG A 668 2.64 -3.02 -7.56
CA ARG A 668 2.40 -1.59 -7.35
C ARG A 668 3.70 -0.83 -7.08
N GLU A 669 4.64 -1.48 -6.40
CA GLU A 669 5.97 -0.98 -6.08
C GLU A 669 6.81 -0.72 -7.33
N ILE A 670 6.69 -1.57 -8.37
CA ILE A 670 7.36 -1.31 -9.65
C ILE A 670 6.81 -0.05 -10.32
N ASN A 671 5.51 0.22 -10.20
CA ASN A 671 4.93 1.45 -10.75
C ASN A 671 5.49 2.68 -10.02
N TRP A 672 5.60 2.63 -8.68
CA TRP A 672 6.22 3.71 -7.91
C TRP A 672 7.69 3.91 -8.26
N PHE A 673 8.45 2.82 -8.36
CA PHE A 673 9.85 2.88 -8.79
C PHE A 673 9.98 3.47 -10.20
N THR A 674 9.13 3.04 -11.14
CA THR A 674 9.11 3.55 -12.51
C THR A 674 8.82 5.05 -12.53
N ARG A 675 7.81 5.53 -11.79
CA ARG A 675 7.49 6.96 -11.70
C ARG A 675 8.69 7.74 -11.15
N GLU A 676 9.32 7.24 -10.09
CA GLU A 676 10.50 7.87 -9.51
C GLU A 676 11.67 7.94 -10.50
N VAL A 677 11.90 6.90 -11.31
CA VAL A 677 12.92 6.92 -12.38
C VAL A 677 12.56 7.93 -13.48
N LEU A 678 11.31 7.97 -13.92
CA LEU A 678 10.82 8.93 -14.91
C LEU A 678 10.96 10.38 -14.42
N ASP A 679 10.53 10.66 -13.19
CA ASP A 679 10.62 12.00 -12.62
C ASP A 679 12.09 12.40 -12.35
N THR A 680 12.95 11.46 -11.98
CA THR A 680 14.40 11.71 -11.86
C THR A 680 15.05 12.01 -13.22
N LEU A 681 14.60 11.38 -14.32
CA LEU A 681 15.03 11.76 -15.68
C LEU A 681 14.58 13.18 -16.03
N ARG A 682 13.37 13.57 -15.63
CA ARG A 682 12.88 14.93 -15.86
C ARG A 682 13.69 15.95 -15.05
N ASP A 683 14.03 15.63 -13.80
CA ASP A 683 14.92 16.45 -12.96
C ASP A 683 16.29 16.63 -13.61
N LEU A 684 16.84 15.55 -14.19
CA LEU A 684 18.10 15.61 -14.95
C LEU A 684 17.98 16.55 -16.15
N ILE A 685 16.94 16.44 -16.98
CA ILE A 685 16.75 17.32 -18.16
C ILE A 685 16.67 18.78 -17.72
N ALA A 686 15.84 19.08 -16.72
CA ALA A 686 15.62 20.43 -16.22
C ALA A 686 16.91 21.10 -15.72
N THR A 687 17.79 20.32 -15.09
CA THR A 687 19.02 20.82 -14.47
C THR A 687 20.29 20.67 -15.34
N SER A 688 20.22 19.90 -16.44
CA SER A 688 21.35 19.72 -17.36
C SER A 688 21.63 21.00 -18.16
N SER A 689 22.91 21.24 -18.48
CA SER A 689 23.30 22.29 -19.42
C SER A 689 22.83 21.98 -20.85
N PRO A 690 22.72 22.96 -21.77
CA PRO A 690 22.08 22.76 -23.08
C PRO A 690 22.67 21.63 -23.94
N SER A 691 24.00 21.41 -23.89
CA SER A 691 24.65 20.39 -24.72
C SER A 691 24.36 18.96 -24.24
N PRO A 692 24.60 18.58 -22.96
CA PRO A 692 24.11 17.32 -22.41
C PRO A 692 22.59 17.17 -22.49
N ARG A 693 21.82 18.22 -22.19
CA ARG A 693 20.34 18.19 -22.27
C ARG A 693 19.89 17.72 -23.65
N ARG A 694 20.44 18.29 -24.72
CA ARG A 694 20.16 17.88 -26.10
C ARG A 694 20.50 16.41 -26.37
N ALA A 695 21.66 15.95 -25.90
CA ALA A 695 22.08 14.56 -26.06
C ALA A 695 21.17 13.59 -25.31
N ILE A 696 20.72 13.97 -24.10
CA ILE A 696 19.77 13.20 -23.28
C ILE A 696 18.40 13.15 -23.96
N CYS A 697 17.86 14.30 -24.37
CA CYS A 697 16.61 14.38 -25.11
C CYS A 697 16.67 13.50 -26.37
N LYS A 698 17.77 13.56 -27.14
CA LYS A 698 17.98 12.71 -28.31
C LYS A 698 18.09 11.22 -27.97
N ALA A 699 18.66 10.87 -26.81
CA ALA A 699 18.73 9.47 -26.37
C ALA A 699 17.37 8.91 -25.96
N ILE A 700 16.52 9.72 -25.33
CA ILE A 700 15.14 9.38 -24.97
C ILE A 700 14.26 9.32 -26.24
N ALA A 701 14.42 10.31 -27.11
CA ALA A 701 13.73 10.45 -28.39
C ALA A 701 14.30 9.56 -29.50
N LYS A 702 15.27 8.69 -29.20
CA LYS A 702 16.04 7.99 -30.23
C LYS A 702 15.06 7.25 -31.16
N PRO A 703 15.04 7.59 -32.46
CA PRO A 703 14.18 6.91 -33.40
C PRO A 703 14.58 5.44 -33.49
N CYS A 704 13.59 4.56 -33.53
CA CYS A 704 13.75 3.17 -33.91
C CYS A 704 14.29 3.10 -35.35
N ALA A 705 14.69 1.92 -35.80
CA ALA A 705 15.12 1.71 -37.18
C ALA A 705 14.08 2.19 -38.21
N ASP A 706 12.80 2.19 -37.81
CA ASP A 706 11.65 2.62 -38.62
C ASP A 706 11.39 4.14 -38.58
N GLY A 707 12.26 4.95 -37.94
CA GLY A 707 12.11 6.41 -37.86
C GLY A 707 11.20 6.91 -36.72
N ASP A 708 10.53 5.99 -36.03
CA ASP A 708 9.56 6.28 -34.98
C ASP A 708 10.20 6.39 -33.59
N TRP A 709 9.67 7.24 -32.71
CA TRP A 709 10.26 7.42 -31.38
C TRP A 709 9.96 6.20 -30.53
N GLN A 710 10.98 5.37 -30.28
CA GLN A 710 10.80 4.08 -29.62
C GLN A 710 10.15 4.23 -28.24
N PHE A 711 10.55 5.25 -27.47
CA PHE A 711 9.92 5.58 -26.20
C PHE A 711 8.42 5.89 -26.31
N ILE A 712 7.99 6.60 -27.36
CA ILE A 712 6.57 6.93 -27.59
C ILE A 712 5.78 5.70 -28.05
N GLN A 713 6.34 4.91 -28.99
CA GLN A 713 5.73 3.65 -29.42
C GLN A 713 5.62 2.64 -28.27
N ASP A 714 6.58 2.63 -27.36
CA ASP A 714 6.58 1.78 -26.20
C ASP A 714 5.47 2.15 -25.21
N ILE A 715 5.16 3.45 -25.05
CA ILE A 715 3.96 3.91 -24.34
C ILE A 715 2.67 3.42 -25.05
N GLN A 716 2.66 3.31 -26.39
CA GLN A 716 1.52 2.79 -27.14
C GLN A 716 1.31 1.28 -26.95
N GLY A 717 2.40 0.50 -27.04
CA GLY A 717 2.39 -0.97 -27.02
C GLY A 717 1.79 -1.59 -25.75
N CYS A 718 1.84 -0.86 -24.63
CA CYS A 718 1.37 -1.29 -23.32
C CYS A 718 -0.11 -1.74 -23.26
N LYS A 719 -0.99 -1.25 -24.14
CA LYS A 719 -2.46 -1.39 -23.96
C LYS A 719 -3.23 -1.92 -25.18
N PHE A 720 -2.64 -1.98 -26.38
CA PHE A 720 -3.37 -2.46 -27.56
C PHE A 720 -3.45 -3.99 -27.68
N ALA A 721 -2.52 -4.74 -27.06
CA ALA A 721 -2.50 -6.20 -27.15
C ALA A 721 -3.63 -6.89 -26.35
N ASN A 722 -4.11 -6.28 -25.27
CA ASN A 722 -5.14 -6.87 -24.40
C ASN A 722 -6.56 -6.77 -24.97
N HIS A 723 -6.80 -5.97 -26.02
CA HIS A 723 -8.13 -5.77 -26.59
C HIS A 723 -8.39 -6.52 -27.91
N ARG A 724 -7.37 -7.13 -28.54
CA ARG A 724 -7.54 -7.79 -29.85
C ARG A 724 -7.34 -9.30 -29.87
N SER A 725 -6.98 -9.95 -28.76
CA SER A 725 -6.57 -11.36 -28.78
C SER A 725 -7.56 -12.34 -28.11
N SER A 726 -8.79 -11.94 -27.81
CA SER A 726 -9.81 -12.84 -27.23
C SER A 726 -10.60 -13.67 -28.26
N SER A 727 -10.30 -13.57 -29.57
CA SER A 727 -11.03 -14.31 -30.61
C SER A 727 -10.18 -15.35 -31.37
N GLY A 728 -9.10 -15.86 -30.79
CA GLY A 728 -8.23 -16.84 -31.45
C GLY A 728 -7.71 -17.93 -30.52
N VAL A 729 -8.60 -18.74 -29.94
CA VAL A 729 -8.21 -20.04 -29.36
C VAL A 729 -7.96 -20.99 -30.53
N SER A 730 -6.70 -21.08 -30.94
CA SER A 730 -6.20 -22.16 -31.77
C SER A 730 -4.94 -22.72 -31.13
N ASN A 731 -5.10 -23.88 -30.48
CA ASN A 731 -4.11 -24.90 -30.15
C ASN A 731 -2.64 -24.45 -30.05
N CYS A 732 -2.20 -24.15 -28.82
CA CYS A 732 -0.81 -24.36 -28.44
C CYS A 732 -0.78 -25.25 -27.20
N GLY A 733 -0.03 -26.35 -27.31
CA GLY A 733 -0.08 -27.50 -26.41
C GLY A 733 0.33 -27.21 -24.96
N GLN A 734 -0.10 -28.14 -24.11
CA GLN A 734 0.18 -28.25 -22.69
C GLN A 734 1.66 -28.02 -22.37
N VAL A 735 1.94 -27.09 -21.44
CA VAL A 735 3.19 -27.03 -20.70
C VAL A 735 2.88 -27.35 -19.23
N PRO A 736 3.64 -28.22 -18.53
CA PRO A 736 3.32 -28.65 -17.18
C PRO A 736 3.47 -27.51 -16.16
N ALA A 737 2.52 -27.45 -15.23
CA ALA A 737 2.55 -26.59 -14.07
C ALA A 737 3.49 -27.16 -13.01
N ASP A 738 4.78 -26.88 -13.09
CA ASP A 738 5.72 -26.94 -11.97
C ASP A 738 7.04 -26.27 -12.37
N LEU A 739 7.16 -24.95 -12.17
CA LEU A 739 8.45 -24.26 -12.15
C LEU A 739 8.33 -22.85 -11.51
N PRO A 740 8.77 -22.66 -10.26
CA PRO A 740 9.24 -21.36 -9.81
C PRO A 740 10.77 -21.38 -9.62
N ALA A 741 11.41 -20.27 -10.00
CA ALA A 741 12.79 -19.91 -9.71
C ALA A 741 13.91 -20.71 -10.43
N ARG A 742 14.13 -20.41 -11.71
CA ARG A 742 15.48 -20.33 -12.28
C ARG A 742 15.51 -19.26 -13.36
N ILE A 743 16.22 -18.16 -13.08
CA ILE A 743 16.71 -17.25 -14.12
C ILE A 743 17.74 -18.06 -14.92
N PRO A 744 17.61 -18.21 -16.25
CA PRO A 744 18.59 -18.97 -17.01
C PRO A 744 19.92 -18.20 -17.00
N GLN A 745 20.97 -18.84 -16.48
CA GLN A 745 22.33 -18.43 -16.81
C GLN A 745 22.59 -18.79 -18.28
N ASP A 746 23.13 -17.82 -19.01
CA ASP A 746 23.41 -17.83 -20.44
C ASP A 746 24.10 -19.12 -20.92
N GLY A 747 23.51 -19.73 -21.94
CA GLY A 747 24.11 -20.87 -22.63
C GLY A 747 23.33 -21.33 -23.84
N ASP A 748 22.73 -20.44 -24.65
CA ASP A 748 22.64 -20.70 -26.09
C ASP A 748 22.27 -19.47 -26.94
N ARG A 749 23.22 -19.11 -27.82
CA ARG A 749 23.08 -18.12 -28.89
C ARG A 749 22.44 -18.79 -30.10
N ARG A 750 21.18 -18.45 -30.43
CA ARG A 750 20.67 -18.19 -31.81
C ARG A 750 19.12 -18.25 -31.87
N SER A 751 18.49 -17.07 -31.94
CA SER A 751 17.47 -16.70 -32.94
C SER A 751 16.88 -15.34 -32.57
N SER A 752 17.51 -14.28 -33.07
CA SER A 752 17.03 -12.91 -32.98
C SER A 752 16.10 -12.64 -34.16
N THR A 753 14.78 -12.70 -33.95
CA THR A 753 13.76 -12.02 -34.78
C THR A 753 12.38 -12.14 -34.12
N LYS A 754 12.08 -11.17 -33.26
CA LYS A 754 10.78 -10.51 -33.00
C LYS A 754 10.89 -9.82 -31.65
N ALA A 755 11.34 -8.57 -31.69
CA ALA A 755 11.45 -7.70 -30.53
C ALA A 755 10.04 -7.48 -29.96
N GLY A 756 9.76 -8.12 -28.82
CA GLY A 756 8.55 -7.83 -28.05
C GLY A 756 8.57 -6.37 -27.60
N THR A 757 7.41 -5.72 -27.67
CA THR A 757 7.14 -4.35 -27.18
C THR A 757 7.76 -4.12 -25.79
N TRP A 758 8.56 -3.06 -25.65
CA TRP A 758 9.56 -2.98 -24.58
C TRP A 758 9.05 -2.39 -23.26
N PHE A 759 7.80 -1.94 -23.15
CA PHE A 759 7.30 -1.34 -21.90
C PHE A 759 5.79 -1.58 -21.72
N ALA A 760 5.35 -1.75 -20.47
CA ALA A 760 3.95 -1.93 -20.06
C ALA A 760 3.69 -1.04 -18.83
N PHE A 761 3.54 0.28 -19.03
CA PHE A 761 3.45 1.29 -17.96
C PHE A 761 2.01 1.71 -17.64
N GLU A 762 1.11 0.75 -17.40
CA GLU A 762 -0.33 1.05 -17.30
C GLU A 762 -0.71 2.13 -16.26
N HIS A 763 0.17 2.40 -15.28
CA HIS A 763 -0.01 3.36 -14.19
C HIS A 763 1.03 4.50 -14.13
N CYS A 764 1.93 4.62 -15.11
CA CYS A 764 2.97 5.67 -15.12
C CYS A 764 2.78 6.69 -16.26
N ASP A 765 1.62 6.64 -16.94
CA ASP A 765 1.20 7.53 -18.02
C ASP A 765 1.49 9.03 -17.73
N PRO A 766 1.25 9.58 -16.51
CA PRO A 766 1.50 11.00 -16.23
C PRO A 766 2.98 11.38 -16.29
N SER A 767 3.85 10.67 -15.57
CA SER A 767 5.30 10.94 -15.53
C SER A 767 5.95 10.67 -16.89
N ALA A 768 5.47 9.66 -17.63
CA ALA A 768 5.96 9.35 -18.97
C ALA A 768 5.60 10.45 -19.98
N ALA A 769 4.35 10.94 -19.96
CA ALA A 769 3.93 12.09 -20.76
C ALA A 769 4.69 13.36 -20.37
N GLY A 770 4.94 13.56 -19.08
CA GLY A 770 5.75 14.66 -18.56
C GLY A 770 7.17 14.63 -19.09
N LEU A 771 7.80 13.45 -19.08
CA LEU A 771 9.14 13.24 -19.63
C LEU A 771 9.19 13.45 -21.14
N ALA A 772 8.19 12.98 -21.89
CA ALA A 772 8.11 13.21 -23.33
C ALA A 772 8.03 14.70 -23.65
N ALA A 773 7.21 15.46 -22.90
CA ALA A 773 7.10 16.91 -23.07
C ALA A 773 8.42 17.63 -22.74
N ASP A 774 9.08 17.27 -21.64
CA ASP A 774 10.37 17.86 -21.25
C ASP A 774 11.47 17.55 -22.30
N ALA A 775 11.47 16.33 -22.86
CA ALA A 775 12.42 15.91 -23.88
C ALA A 775 12.22 16.66 -25.21
N LEU A 776 10.96 16.84 -25.61
CA LEU A 776 10.59 17.57 -26.83
C LEU A 776 10.89 19.07 -26.73
N ALA A 777 10.57 19.69 -25.60
CA ALA A 777 10.90 21.10 -25.36
C ALA A 777 12.41 21.32 -25.47
N GLY A 778 13.22 20.48 -24.80
CA GLY A 778 14.67 20.55 -24.89
C GLY A 778 15.23 20.24 -26.29
N PHE A 779 14.46 19.57 -27.15
CA PHE A 779 14.82 19.35 -28.55
C PHE A 779 14.53 20.60 -29.39
N CYS A 780 13.40 21.27 -29.17
CA CYS A 780 13.02 22.46 -29.95
C CYS A 780 13.87 23.69 -29.57
N ASP A 781 14.30 23.80 -28.31
CA ASP A 781 15.33 24.78 -27.86
C ASP A 781 16.68 24.63 -28.60
N SER A 782 16.93 23.46 -29.19
CA SER A 782 18.20 23.15 -29.81
C SER A 782 18.36 23.66 -31.25
N GLY A 783 17.29 24.20 -31.83
CA GLY A 783 17.21 24.59 -33.25
C GLY A 783 17.23 23.39 -34.20
N CYS A 784 16.96 22.18 -33.70
CA CYS A 784 16.97 20.98 -34.51
C CYS A 784 15.62 20.82 -35.22
N ASN A 785 15.58 21.14 -36.51
CA ASN A 785 14.39 21.00 -37.36
C ASN A 785 14.05 19.54 -37.72
N THR A 786 14.42 18.56 -36.89
CA THR A 786 14.04 17.17 -37.18
C THR A 786 12.52 17.09 -36.96
N PRO A 787 11.72 16.83 -38.00
CA PRO A 787 10.28 16.78 -37.84
C PRO A 787 9.92 15.64 -36.88
N LEU A 788 8.91 15.86 -36.04
CA LEU A 788 8.32 14.75 -35.28
C LEU A 788 7.87 13.64 -36.24
N PRO A 789 7.82 12.38 -35.76
CA PRO A 789 7.34 11.26 -36.55
C PRO A 789 5.93 11.51 -37.08
N ASP A 790 5.64 10.97 -38.26
CA ASP A 790 4.36 11.20 -38.92
C ASP A 790 3.18 10.59 -38.14
N HIS A 791 3.39 9.74 -37.14
CA HIS A 791 2.31 9.17 -36.32
C HIS A 791 2.09 9.89 -34.97
N ALA A 792 2.78 10.99 -34.67
CA ALA A 792 2.68 11.61 -33.34
C ALA A 792 1.31 12.28 -33.07
N LEU A 793 0.68 12.92 -34.06
CA LEU A 793 -0.68 13.46 -33.87
C LEU A 793 -1.71 12.34 -33.70
N GLU A 794 -1.57 11.22 -34.41
CA GLU A 794 -2.41 10.05 -34.19
C GLU A 794 -2.24 9.51 -32.76
N PHE A 795 -1.00 9.44 -32.27
CA PHE A 795 -0.71 9.09 -30.88
C PHE A 795 -1.44 10.01 -29.89
N PHE A 796 -1.33 11.34 -30.06
CA PHE A 796 -2.01 12.28 -29.18
C PHE A 796 -3.53 12.18 -29.28
N SER A 797 -4.05 11.94 -30.47
CA SER A 797 -5.48 11.70 -30.69
C SER A 797 -5.96 10.46 -29.94
N VAL A 798 -5.22 9.34 -30.03
CA VAL A 798 -5.49 8.11 -29.27
C VAL A 798 -5.45 8.39 -27.76
N LEU A 799 -4.43 9.12 -27.32
CA LEU A 799 -4.19 9.36 -25.92
C LEU A 799 -5.25 10.31 -25.32
N LEU A 800 -5.64 11.37 -26.03
CA LEU A 800 -6.79 12.22 -25.70
C LEU A 800 -8.14 11.47 -25.75
N ARG A 801 -8.29 10.49 -26.66
CA ARG A 801 -9.50 9.63 -26.70
C ARG A 801 -9.62 8.72 -25.48
N ARG A 802 -8.49 8.30 -24.90
CA ARG A 802 -8.44 7.50 -23.67
C ARG A 802 -8.87 8.30 -22.44
N PHE A 803 -8.62 9.61 -22.42
CA PHE A 803 -9.26 10.49 -21.46
C PHE A 803 -10.74 10.67 -21.81
N ARG A 804 -11.54 9.66 -21.44
CA ARG A 804 -13.00 9.78 -21.38
C ARG A 804 -13.32 10.70 -20.22
N VAL A 805 -13.34 12.00 -20.50
CA VAL A 805 -13.96 12.95 -19.59
C VAL A 805 -15.46 12.89 -19.83
N GLU A 806 -16.11 11.88 -19.23
CA GLU A 806 -17.56 11.79 -19.24
C GLU A 806 -18.14 12.69 -18.15
N ARG A 807 -19.12 13.52 -18.53
CA ARG A 807 -19.90 14.29 -17.57
C ARG A 807 -20.83 13.30 -16.88
N VAL A 808 -20.38 12.72 -15.77
CA VAL A 808 -21.23 11.89 -14.92
C VAL A 808 -22.39 12.78 -14.44
N ARG A 809 -23.61 12.50 -14.92
CA ARG A 809 -24.81 13.16 -14.40
C ARG A 809 -24.93 12.77 -12.94
N SER A 810 -25.04 13.76 -12.05
CA SER A 810 -25.04 13.49 -10.60
C SER A 810 -26.20 12.57 -10.21
N GLU A 811 -27.32 12.64 -10.91
CA GLU A 811 -28.55 11.86 -10.66
C GLU A 811 -28.39 10.35 -10.91
N ASP A 812 -27.74 9.95 -12.01
CA ASP A 812 -27.46 8.53 -12.30
C ASP A 812 -26.45 7.94 -11.32
N SER A 813 -25.46 8.74 -10.91
CA SER A 813 -24.49 8.34 -9.90
C SER A 813 -25.10 8.28 -8.51
N GLN A 814 -26.06 9.15 -8.19
CA GLN A 814 -26.70 9.19 -6.88
C GLN A 814 -27.63 8.02 -6.71
N LEU A 815 -28.52 7.71 -7.66
CA LEU A 815 -29.42 6.56 -7.49
C LEU A 815 -28.66 5.23 -7.54
N LYS A 816 -27.69 5.07 -8.47
CA LYS A 816 -26.79 3.90 -8.44
C LYS A 816 -25.91 3.87 -7.19
N ARG A 817 -25.38 4.99 -6.69
CA ARG A 817 -24.67 5.03 -5.39
C ARG A 817 -25.62 4.75 -4.24
N TYR A 818 -26.87 5.20 -4.24
CA TYR A 818 -27.84 4.91 -3.19
C TYR A 818 -28.17 3.43 -3.18
N TRP A 819 -28.41 2.84 -4.35
CA TRP A 819 -28.60 1.40 -4.47
C TRP A 819 -27.35 0.62 -4.13
N VAL A 820 -26.17 1.01 -4.59
CA VAL A 820 -24.89 0.37 -4.26
C VAL A 820 -24.49 0.60 -2.81
N ILE A 821 -24.79 1.72 -2.18
CA ILE A 821 -24.53 2.00 -0.76
C ILE A 821 -25.56 1.27 0.11
N PHE A 822 -26.83 1.22 -0.30
CA PHE A 822 -27.87 0.43 0.38
C PHE A 822 -27.54 -1.07 0.29
N PHE A 823 -27.16 -1.55 -0.90
CA PHE A 823 -26.67 -2.91 -1.09
C PHE A 823 -25.35 -3.14 -0.34
N LEU A 824 -24.32 -2.30 -0.45
CA LEU A 824 -22.99 -2.50 0.18
C LEU A 824 -22.89 -2.14 1.67
N ARG A 825 -23.80 -1.32 2.23
CA ARG A 825 -23.74 -0.86 3.64
C ARG A 825 -24.91 -1.32 4.50
N ILE A 826 -26.00 -1.81 3.91
CA ILE A 826 -27.12 -2.40 4.66
C ILE A 826 -27.27 -3.88 4.35
N ILE A 827 -27.31 -4.28 3.08
CA ILE A 827 -27.51 -5.70 2.71
C ILE A 827 -26.20 -6.50 2.78
N ASP A 828 -25.08 -5.94 2.30
CA ASP A 828 -23.77 -6.60 2.22
C ASP A 828 -23.11 -6.74 3.60
N PRO A 829 -23.36 -5.89 4.62
CA PRO A 829 -22.94 -6.21 5.99
C PRO A 829 -23.81 -7.29 6.65
N ILE A 830 -25.05 -7.49 6.19
CA ILE A 830 -25.94 -8.57 6.65
C ILE A 830 -25.57 -9.91 5.97
N CYS A 831 -25.09 -9.88 4.72
CA CYS A 831 -24.70 -11.07 3.96
C CYS A 831 -23.17 -11.34 3.94
N ASN A 832 -22.33 -10.33 4.22
CA ASN A 832 -20.86 -10.33 4.09
C ASN A 832 -20.15 -9.25 4.98
N PRO A 833 -20.24 -9.31 6.33
CA PRO A 833 -19.72 -8.30 7.26
C PRO A 833 -18.20 -8.06 7.29
N ALA A 834 -17.39 -8.61 6.37
CA ALA A 834 -15.94 -8.28 6.26
C ALA A 834 -15.70 -6.84 5.88
N TRP A 835 -16.48 -6.36 4.93
CA TRP A 835 -16.07 -5.23 4.11
C TRP A 835 -16.46 -3.92 4.82
N ARG A 836 -17.55 -3.93 5.61
CA ARG A 836 -17.97 -2.84 6.51
C ARG A 836 -18.85 -3.41 7.65
N PRO A 837 -18.59 -3.14 8.94
CA PRO A 837 -19.57 -3.47 10.00
C PRO A 837 -20.79 -2.56 9.89
N ALA A 838 -21.94 -3.00 10.41
CA ALA A 838 -23.18 -2.22 10.43
C ALA A 838 -22.94 -0.86 11.10
N CYS A 839 -22.88 0.20 10.30
CA CYS A 839 -22.90 1.57 10.81
C CYS A 839 -24.28 1.81 11.43
N THR A 840 -24.36 2.51 12.56
CA THR A 840 -25.69 2.97 13.01
C THR A 840 -26.28 3.88 11.94
N LEU A 841 -27.61 3.85 11.76
CA LEU A 841 -28.30 4.69 10.78
C LEU A 841 -27.95 6.19 10.99
N LYS A 842 -27.65 6.57 12.24
CA LYS A 842 -27.20 7.89 12.67
C LYS A 842 -25.76 8.22 12.23
N GLU A 843 -24.83 7.26 12.32
CA GLU A 843 -23.46 7.40 11.79
C GLU A 843 -23.47 7.40 10.26
N SER A 844 -24.31 6.59 9.61
CA SER A 844 -24.47 6.62 8.15
C SER A 844 -24.93 7.99 7.65
N LEU A 845 -25.74 8.71 8.42
CA LEU A 845 -26.22 10.05 8.07
C LEU A 845 -25.18 11.15 8.37
N TYR A 846 -24.44 11.04 9.49
CA TYR A 846 -23.35 11.99 9.84
C TYR A 846 -22.12 11.83 8.93
N ASP A 847 -21.77 10.58 8.61
CA ASP A 847 -20.71 10.23 7.68
C ASP A 847 -21.11 10.70 6.25
N HIS A 848 -22.39 10.74 5.89
CA HIS A 848 -22.85 11.25 4.58
C HIS A 848 -22.56 12.75 4.37
N SER A 849 -22.64 13.57 5.44
CA SER A 849 -22.23 14.98 5.36
C SER A 849 -20.72 15.19 5.18
N CYS A 850 -19.90 14.19 5.52
CA CYS A 850 -18.43 14.22 5.38
C CYS A 850 -17.90 13.36 4.21
N ALA A 851 -18.66 12.36 3.75
CA ALA A 851 -18.24 11.33 2.79
C ALA A 851 -18.37 11.75 1.33
N VAL A 852 -18.87 12.96 1.05
CA VAL A 852 -18.90 13.50 -0.32
C VAL A 852 -17.48 13.68 -0.90
N ASN A 853 -16.43 13.65 -0.06
CA ASN A 853 -15.04 13.88 -0.46
C ASN A 853 -14.03 12.81 0.02
N THR A 854 -14.45 11.63 0.49
CA THR A 854 -13.52 10.59 0.99
C THR A 854 -13.44 9.37 0.06
N ASP A 855 -13.22 9.65 -1.22
CA ASP A 855 -12.64 8.67 -2.13
C ASP A 855 -11.26 8.27 -1.55
N GLY A 856 -11.02 6.97 -1.30
CA GLY A 856 -9.79 6.49 -0.64
C GLY A 856 -8.50 6.87 -1.39
N LEU A 857 -7.31 6.65 -0.80
CA LEU A 857 -6.05 7.13 -1.39
C LEU A 857 -5.85 6.66 -2.85
N GLU A 858 -6.36 5.49 -3.22
CA GLU A 858 -6.28 4.99 -4.59
C GLU A 858 -7.07 5.87 -5.57
N ALA A 859 -8.25 6.32 -5.18
CA ALA A 859 -9.07 7.20 -6.01
C ALA A 859 -8.52 8.63 -6.02
N LEU A 860 -7.91 9.10 -4.92
CA LEU A 860 -7.10 10.32 -4.94
C LEU A 860 -5.91 10.17 -5.89
N GLU A 861 -5.16 9.07 -5.79
CA GLU A 861 -4.02 8.74 -6.64
C GLU A 861 -4.43 8.73 -8.10
N ASP A 862 -5.54 8.08 -8.44
CA ASP A 862 -6.10 8.06 -9.79
C ASP A 862 -6.54 9.45 -10.26
N THR A 863 -7.13 10.26 -9.39
CA THR A 863 -7.56 11.64 -9.75
C THR A 863 -6.35 12.54 -10.01
N VAL A 864 -5.34 12.51 -9.13
CA VAL A 864 -4.09 13.25 -9.28
C VAL A 864 -3.35 12.80 -10.53
N ASN A 865 -3.22 11.49 -10.75
CA ASN A 865 -2.59 10.94 -11.94
C ASN A 865 -3.34 11.35 -13.21
N THR A 866 -4.68 11.33 -13.19
CA THR A 866 -5.49 11.74 -14.34
C THR A 866 -5.28 13.22 -14.66
N LEU A 867 -5.29 14.09 -13.65
CA LEU A 867 -5.04 15.52 -13.84
C LEU A 867 -3.63 15.80 -14.35
N LEU A 868 -2.62 15.18 -13.74
CA LEU A 868 -1.24 15.30 -14.18
C LEU A 868 -1.04 14.78 -15.60
N ALA A 869 -1.67 13.66 -15.94
CA ALA A 869 -1.59 13.11 -17.29
C ALA A 869 -2.25 14.07 -18.29
N LEU A 870 -3.43 14.60 -17.98
CA LEU A 870 -4.11 15.56 -18.84
C LEU A 870 -3.24 16.83 -19.04
N ARG A 871 -2.67 17.37 -17.96
CA ARG A 871 -1.75 18.52 -18.00
C ARG A 871 -0.52 18.24 -18.84
N ASN A 872 0.14 17.11 -18.62
CA ASN A 872 1.35 16.76 -19.36
C ASN A 872 1.07 16.50 -20.84
N VAL A 873 -0.11 16.00 -21.17
CA VAL A 873 -0.53 15.72 -22.56
C VAL A 873 -0.89 16.99 -23.30
N THR A 874 -1.61 17.92 -22.67
CA THR A 874 -1.86 19.23 -23.30
C THR A 874 -0.58 20.02 -23.46
N ARG A 875 0.35 19.95 -22.49
CA ARG A 875 1.70 20.52 -22.63
C ARG A 875 2.50 19.88 -23.77
N LEU A 876 2.47 18.56 -23.85
CA LEU A 876 3.12 17.81 -24.93
C LEU A 876 2.57 18.18 -26.30
N LEU A 877 1.25 18.33 -26.41
CA LEU A 877 0.57 18.80 -27.62
C LEU A 877 0.95 20.23 -27.97
N GLN A 878 1.00 21.14 -26.99
CA GLN A 878 1.43 22.51 -27.19
C GLN A 878 2.85 22.56 -27.75
N VAL A 879 3.81 21.92 -27.10
CA VAL A 879 5.20 21.89 -27.59
C VAL A 879 5.26 21.28 -29.00
N SER A 880 4.57 20.17 -29.24
CA SER A 880 4.60 19.52 -30.54
C SER A 880 4.01 20.41 -31.63
N VAL A 881 2.77 20.90 -31.45
CA VAL A 881 2.01 21.62 -32.47
C VAL A 881 2.47 23.07 -32.65
N CYS A 882 2.78 23.75 -31.55
CA CYS A 882 3.16 25.16 -31.58
C CYS A 882 4.62 25.36 -31.96
N ASP A 883 5.53 24.51 -31.46
CA ASP A 883 6.97 24.78 -31.55
C ASP A 883 7.70 23.90 -32.58
N CYS A 884 7.23 22.67 -32.81
CA CYS A 884 8.05 21.66 -33.48
C CYS A 884 7.49 21.16 -34.83
N TYR A 885 6.20 21.34 -35.13
CA TYR A 885 5.59 20.82 -36.36
C TYR A 885 5.52 21.86 -37.50
N PRO A 886 6.03 21.53 -38.70
CA PRO A 886 5.74 22.31 -39.90
C PRO A 886 4.26 22.18 -40.27
N ALA A 887 3.67 23.29 -40.70
CA ALA A 887 2.25 23.43 -41.05
C ALA A 887 1.75 22.35 -42.02
N GLU A 888 2.53 22.04 -43.06
CA GLU A 888 2.17 21.10 -44.12
C GLU A 888 1.93 19.67 -43.60
N LYS A 889 2.79 19.21 -42.69
CA LYS A 889 2.66 17.87 -42.11
C LYS A 889 1.44 17.76 -41.21
N ILE A 890 1.12 18.82 -40.46
CA ILE A 890 -0.09 18.86 -39.63
C ILE A 890 -1.32 18.63 -40.50
N LEU A 891 -1.45 19.40 -41.59
CA LEU A 891 -2.62 19.36 -42.48
C LEU A 891 -2.83 18.00 -43.16
N SER A 892 -1.77 17.21 -43.37
CA SER A 892 -1.88 15.85 -43.93
C SER A 892 -2.65 14.85 -43.04
N GLN A 893 -2.87 15.18 -41.75
CA GLN A 893 -3.49 14.29 -40.77
C GLN A 893 -4.87 14.78 -40.30
N GLU A 894 -5.74 15.09 -41.27
CA GLU A 894 -7.09 15.64 -41.05
C GLU A 894 -7.86 14.90 -39.94
N SER A 895 -7.91 13.57 -39.96
CA SER A 895 -8.70 12.78 -39.00
C SER A 895 -8.19 12.87 -37.55
N ALA A 896 -6.87 12.93 -37.36
CA ALA A 896 -6.25 13.09 -36.05
C ALA A 896 -6.48 14.51 -35.53
N LEU A 897 -6.34 15.51 -36.39
CA LEU A 897 -6.57 16.92 -36.07
C LEU A 897 -8.00 17.20 -35.59
N LEU A 898 -9.00 16.75 -36.35
CA LEU A 898 -10.41 16.94 -36.01
C LEU A 898 -10.74 16.31 -34.66
N SER A 899 -10.13 15.15 -34.39
CA SER A 899 -10.26 14.43 -33.12
C SER A 899 -9.60 15.19 -31.95
N ILE A 900 -8.39 15.73 -32.15
CA ILE A 900 -7.68 16.54 -31.16
C ILE A 900 -8.48 17.81 -30.86
N LEU A 901 -8.84 18.60 -31.87
CA LEU A 901 -9.64 19.82 -31.71
C LEU A 901 -10.94 19.54 -30.95
N GLY A 902 -11.70 18.52 -31.37
CA GLY A 902 -12.94 18.14 -30.70
C GLY A 902 -12.78 17.78 -29.22
N ARG A 903 -11.62 17.23 -28.83
CA ARG A 903 -11.30 16.88 -27.43
C ARG A 903 -10.79 18.08 -26.64
N LEU A 904 -9.91 18.90 -27.20
CA LEU A 904 -9.42 20.12 -26.55
C LEU A 904 -10.54 21.11 -26.28
N LEU A 905 -11.50 21.26 -27.21
CA LEU A 905 -12.67 22.11 -26.96
C LEU A 905 -13.54 21.58 -25.82
N ARG A 906 -13.70 20.25 -25.70
CA ARG A 906 -14.39 19.66 -24.54
C ARG A 906 -13.64 19.98 -23.25
N ILE A 907 -12.30 19.91 -23.27
CA ILE A 907 -11.46 20.26 -22.13
C ILE A 907 -11.66 21.73 -21.73
N LEU A 908 -11.64 22.66 -22.70
CA LEU A 908 -11.88 24.10 -22.47
C LEU A 908 -13.26 24.40 -21.88
N ARG A 909 -14.29 23.63 -22.27
CA ARG A 909 -15.68 23.76 -21.81
C ARG A 909 -15.91 23.29 -20.39
N TYR A 910 -14.96 22.60 -19.74
CA TYR A 910 -15.13 22.29 -18.32
C TYR A 910 -15.04 23.56 -17.49
N ARG A 911 -16.06 23.78 -16.67
CA ARG A 911 -16.08 24.85 -15.68
C ARG A 911 -14.88 24.70 -14.73
N PRO A 912 -14.20 25.81 -14.36
CA PRO A 912 -13.28 25.82 -13.24
C PRO A 912 -13.86 25.08 -12.03
N GLY A 913 -13.05 24.27 -11.36
CA GLY A 913 -13.48 23.50 -10.19
C GLY A 913 -14.26 22.20 -10.47
N ILE A 914 -14.38 21.75 -11.73
CA ILE A 914 -14.88 20.40 -12.02
C ILE A 914 -13.89 19.34 -11.56
N PHE A 915 -12.59 19.59 -11.71
CA PHE A 915 -11.54 18.65 -11.31
C PHE A 915 -11.01 18.91 -9.90
N LYS A 916 -11.88 19.17 -8.92
CA LYS A 916 -11.41 19.48 -7.56
C LYS A 916 -10.72 18.27 -6.95
N LEU A 917 -9.43 18.41 -6.67
CA LEU A 917 -8.74 17.53 -5.73
C LEU A 917 -9.33 17.73 -4.32
N PRO A 918 -9.24 16.72 -3.43
CA PRO A 918 -9.76 16.80 -2.08
C PRO A 918 -9.24 18.03 -1.32
N THR A 919 -10.16 18.91 -0.90
CA THR A 919 -9.83 20.14 -0.16
C THR A 919 -9.26 19.83 1.21
N GLN A 920 -9.51 18.63 1.77
CA GLN A 920 -8.90 18.18 3.03
C GLN A 920 -7.39 18.05 2.94
N LEU A 921 -6.86 17.87 1.73
CA LEU A 921 -5.42 17.85 1.48
C LEU A 921 -4.87 19.23 1.07
N ARG A 922 -5.70 20.28 1.02
CA ARG A 922 -5.33 21.60 0.47
C ARG A 922 -4.64 21.51 -0.91
N LEU A 923 -5.16 20.61 -1.75
CA LEU A 923 -4.70 20.43 -3.13
C LEU A 923 -5.55 21.25 -4.11
N ASP A 924 -6.45 22.09 -3.63
CA ASP A 924 -7.31 22.99 -4.39
C ASP A 924 -6.48 24.00 -5.19
N ALA A 925 -5.53 24.69 -4.56
CA ALA A 925 -4.65 25.63 -5.27
C ALA A 925 -3.84 24.93 -6.38
N LEU A 926 -3.33 23.73 -6.09
CA LEU A 926 -2.57 22.93 -7.06
C LEU A 926 -3.48 22.43 -8.20
N SER A 927 -4.68 22.00 -7.87
CA SER A 927 -5.71 21.59 -8.82
C SER A 927 -6.09 22.75 -9.74
N ASP A 928 -6.31 23.94 -9.19
CA ASP A 928 -6.67 25.14 -9.95
C ASP A 928 -5.52 25.57 -10.86
N GLN A 929 -4.28 25.52 -10.36
CA GLN A 929 -3.08 25.73 -11.18
C GLN A 929 -3.02 24.74 -12.34
N TRP A 930 -3.17 23.44 -12.09
CA TRP A 930 -3.10 22.42 -13.15
C TRP A 930 -4.23 22.55 -14.17
N VAL A 931 -5.46 22.87 -13.73
CA VAL A 931 -6.58 23.13 -14.63
C VAL A 931 -6.32 24.39 -15.45
N GLY A 932 -5.72 25.43 -14.86
CA GLY A 932 -5.24 26.61 -15.56
C GLY A 932 -4.25 26.25 -16.68
N ASP A 933 -3.20 25.51 -16.34
CA ASP A 933 -2.20 25.03 -17.31
C ASP A 933 -2.85 24.19 -18.42
N ILE A 934 -3.75 23.24 -18.07
CA ILE A 934 -4.46 22.40 -19.03
C ILE A 934 -5.22 23.26 -20.04
N ARG A 935 -5.94 24.29 -19.58
CA ARG A 935 -6.74 25.15 -20.43
C ARG A 935 -5.88 26.09 -21.27
N SER A 936 -4.86 26.69 -20.68
CA SER A 936 -3.89 27.54 -21.38
C SER A 936 -3.21 26.79 -22.54
N ASN A 937 -2.67 25.60 -22.25
CA ASN A 937 -2.02 24.77 -23.26
C ASN A 937 -3.01 24.32 -24.35
N SER A 938 -4.25 23.99 -23.97
CA SER A 938 -5.30 23.64 -24.93
C SER A 938 -5.68 24.81 -25.83
N ALA A 939 -5.77 26.02 -25.29
CA ALA A 939 -6.11 27.22 -26.04
C ALA A 939 -5.03 27.54 -27.08
N ALA A 940 -3.75 27.54 -26.67
CA ALA A 940 -2.63 27.75 -27.58
C ALA A 940 -2.60 26.74 -28.75
N VAL A 941 -2.88 25.46 -28.47
CA VAL A 941 -2.96 24.43 -29.52
C VAL A 941 -4.14 24.69 -30.45
N ILE A 942 -5.33 25.00 -29.91
CA ILE A 942 -6.52 25.28 -30.74
C ILE A 942 -6.27 26.50 -31.61
N GLU A 943 -5.74 27.58 -31.05
CA GLU A 943 -5.39 28.81 -31.77
C GLU A 943 -4.48 28.50 -32.96
N LYS A 944 -3.35 27.83 -32.71
CA LYS A 944 -2.38 27.47 -33.75
C LYS A 944 -3.03 26.61 -34.84
N LEU A 945 -3.79 25.58 -34.45
CA LEU A 945 -4.44 24.68 -35.40
C LEU A 945 -5.50 25.40 -36.24
N LEU A 946 -6.29 26.30 -35.65
CA LEU A 946 -7.29 27.08 -36.39
C LEU A 946 -6.64 28.05 -37.37
N ARG A 947 -5.55 28.74 -36.97
CA ARG A 947 -4.77 29.60 -37.88
C ARG A 947 -4.21 28.82 -39.08
N LEU A 948 -3.89 27.54 -38.91
CA LEU A 948 -3.42 26.68 -39.99
C LEU A 948 -4.55 26.13 -40.86
N ILE A 949 -5.64 25.70 -40.22
CA ILE A 949 -6.73 24.97 -40.88
C ILE A 949 -7.67 25.92 -41.61
N VAL A 950 -8.07 27.04 -41.00
CA VAL A 950 -9.14 27.90 -41.54
C VAL A 950 -8.75 28.52 -42.89
N PRO A 951 -7.52 29.00 -43.13
CA PRO A 951 -7.14 29.48 -44.46
C PRO A 951 -7.09 28.38 -45.53
N ASN A 952 -6.78 27.14 -45.11
CA ASN A 952 -6.53 26.01 -46.01
C ASN A 952 -7.69 25.00 -46.04
N HIS A 953 -8.86 25.35 -45.51
CA HIS A 953 -9.93 24.38 -45.31
C HIS A 953 -10.52 23.90 -46.65
N GLU A 954 -10.50 22.59 -46.86
CA GLU A 954 -11.26 22.00 -47.96
C GLU A 954 -12.77 22.10 -47.66
N ALA A 955 -13.59 22.06 -48.72
CA ALA A 955 -15.06 22.02 -48.60
C ALA A 955 -15.54 20.91 -47.65
N ARG A 956 -14.78 19.81 -47.53
CA ARG A 956 -15.03 18.69 -46.63
C ARG A 956 -14.99 19.05 -45.14
N MET A 957 -14.10 19.95 -44.73
CA MET A 957 -13.94 20.32 -43.31
C MET A 957 -14.94 21.39 -42.86
N ARG A 958 -15.56 22.11 -43.80
CA ARG A 958 -16.46 23.24 -43.52
C ARG A 958 -17.60 22.89 -42.54
N PRO A 959 -18.32 21.75 -42.64
CA PRO A 959 -19.39 21.43 -41.69
C PRO A 959 -18.88 21.23 -40.26
N PHE A 960 -17.72 20.59 -40.11
CA PHE A 960 -17.08 20.45 -38.80
C PHE A 960 -16.67 21.80 -38.25
N LEU A 961 -15.99 22.63 -39.05
CA LEU A 961 -15.50 23.94 -38.62
C LEU A 961 -16.65 24.86 -38.20
N GLN A 962 -17.75 24.91 -38.94
CA GLN A 962 -18.95 25.67 -38.56
C GLN A 962 -19.51 25.19 -37.21
N SER A 963 -19.67 23.87 -37.03
CA SER A 963 -20.13 23.29 -35.76
C SER A 963 -19.16 23.54 -34.61
N TYR A 964 -17.85 23.50 -34.88
CA TYR A 964 -16.80 23.73 -33.91
C TYR A 964 -16.77 25.21 -33.48
N TRP A 965 -16.87 26.12 -34.46
CA TRP A 965 -16.89 27.57 -34.25
C TRP A 965 -18.08 28.02 -33.41
N ALA A 966 -19.28 27.50 -33.70
CA ALA A 966 -20.46 27.77 -32.89
C ALA A 966 -20.25 27.39 -31.42
N ARG A 967 -19.65 26.22 -31.17
CA ARG A 967 -19.32 25.76 -29.81
C ARG A 967 -18.21 26.56 -29.14
N LEU A 968 -17.28 27.11 -29.92
CA LEU A 968 -16.20 27.94 -29.42
C LEU A 968 -16.70 29.35 -29.04
N ARG A 969 -17.64 29.92 -29.81
CA ARG A 969 -18.35 31.17 -29.45
C ARG A 969 -19.25 30.99 -28.23
N GLU A 970 -19.98 29.88 -28.16
CA GLU A 970 -20.75 29.51 -26.96
C GLU A 970 -19.84 29.45 -25.72
N TRP A 971 -18.65 28.88 -25.87
CA TRP A 971 -17.65 28.85 -24.81
C TRP A 971 -17.12 30.24 -24.43
N LYS A 972 -16.81 31.11 -25.41
CA LYS A 972 -16.38 32.50 -25.18
C LYS A 972 -17.41 33.26 -24.36
N HIS A 973 -18.67 33.23 -24.77
CA HIS A 973 -19.78 33.90 -24.07
C HIS A 973 -19.95 33.39 -22.63
N LYS A 974 -20.06 32.07 -22.44
CA LYS A 974 -20.20 31.47 -21.10
C LYS A 974 -18.99 31.73 -20.20
N SER A 975 -17.81 31.80 -20.80
CA SER A 975 -16.58 32.15 -20.09
C SER A 975 -16.64 33.59 -19.59
N GLU A 976 -17.09 34.55 -20.39
CA GLU A 976 -17.20 35.96 -19.98
C GLU A 976 -18.20 36.15 -18.83
N GLU A 977 -19.34 35.46 -18.86
CA GLU A 977 -20.37 35.51 -17.81
C GLU A 977 -19.89 34.97 -16.44
N ASP A 978 -19.08 33.92 -16.44
CA ASP A 978 -18.54 33.29 -15.22
C ASP A 978 -17.35 34.07 -14.61
N GLY A 979 -17.08 35.30 -15.06
CA GLY A 979 -15.87 36.07 -14.73
C GLY A 979 -14.59 35.39 -15.26
N GLY A 980 -14.76 34.60 -16.32
CA GLY A 980 -13.85 33.54 -16.71
C GLY A 980 -12.63 33.99 -17.52
N PRO A 981 -11.87 33.01 -18.06
CA PRO A 981 -10.51 33.17 -18.59
C PRO A 981 -10.29 34.16 -19.73
N GLY A 982 -11.33 34.80 -20.28
CA GLY A 982 -11.17 35.85 -21.28
C GLY A 982 -10.39 37.07 -20.77
N SER A 983 -10.23 37.20 -19.45
CA SER A 983 -9.39 38.21 -18.79
C SER A 983 -7.94 37.76 -18.54
N THR A 984 -7.62 36.47 -18.79
CA THR A 984 -6.24 35.97 -18.65
C THR A 984 -5.51 36.03 -19.99
N PRO A 985 -4.28 36.58 -20.06
CA PRO A 985 -3.50 36.72 -21.30
C PRO A 985 -3.31 35.42 -22.09
N ALA A 986 -3.40 34.28 -21.40
CA ALA A 986 -3.29 32.95 -21.99
C ALA A 986 -4.37 32.62 -23.06
N PHE A 987 -5.46 33.39 -23.15
CA PHE A 987 -6.54 33.15 -24.10
C PHE A 987 -6.66 34.22 -25.18
N GLU A 988 -5.92 35.32 -25.10
CA GLU A 988 -6.00 36.45 -26.03
C GLU A 988 -5.82 36.01 -27.48
N GLY A 989 -4.76 35.22 -27.76
CA GLY A 989 -4.53 34.73 -29.12
C GLY A 989 -5.67 33.85 -29.67
N LEU A 990 -6.30 33.02 -28.82
CA LEU A 990 -7.48 32.25 -29.23
C LEU A 990 -8.70 33.15 -29.49
N LEU A 991 -8.89 34.19 -28.69
CA LEU A 991 -9.97 35.16 -28.87
C LEU A 991 -9.78 35.97 -30.16
N GLU A 992 -8.56 36.42 -30.45
CA GLU A 992 -8.21 37.06 -31.73
C GLU A 992 -8.57 36.16 -32.91
N VAL A 993 -8.19 34.89 -32.87
CA VAL A 993 -8.55 33.92 -33.92
C VAL A 993 -10.07 33.74 -34.03
N ILE A 994 -10.80 33.73 -32.92
CA ILE A 994 -12.26 33.66 -32.96
C ILE A 994 -12.84 34.90 -33.67
N ASP A 995 -12.30 36.07 -33.40
CA ASP A 995 -12.83 37.33 -33.93
C ASP A 995 -12.43 37.52 -35.41
N ASP A 996 -11.17 37.27 -35.76
CA ASP A 996 -10.62 37.40 -37.12
C ASP A 996 -11.36 36.53 -38.15
N TYR A 997 -11.75 35.31 -37.76
CA TYR A 997 -12.37 34.35 -38.67
C TYR A 997 -13.90 34.25 -38.53
N SER A 998 -14.52 35.03 -37.63
CA SER A 998 -15.98 34.98 -37.44
C SER A 998 -16.75 35.35 -38.71
N ALA A 999 -16.27 36.30 -39.51
CA ALA A 999 -16.89 36.67 -40.78
C ALA A 999 -16.81 35.57 -41.84
N LEU A 1000 -15.75 34.75 -41.83
CA LEU A 1000 -15.50 33.72 -42.85
C LEU A 1000 -16.34 32.45 -42.64
N LEU A 1001 -16.69 32.15 -41.38
CA LEU A 1001 -17.46 30.96 -41.02
C LEU A 1001 -18.94 31.26 -40.75
N HIS A 1002 -19.33 32.54 -40.81
CA HIS A 1002 -20.72 32.95 -40.74
C HIS A 1002 -21.47 32.63 -42.04
N SER A 1003 -22.36 31.64 -41.97
CA SER A 1003 -23.42 31.49 -42.95
C SER A 1003 -24.65 32.29 -42.48
N PRO A 1004 -25.20 33.22 -43.28
CA PRO A 1004 -26.38 33.99 -42.91
C PRO A 1004 -27.63 33.12 -42.66
N ALA A 1005 -27.62 31.84 -43.05
CA ALA A 1005 -28.74 30.90 -42.84
C ALA A 1005 -28.84 30.34 -41.41
N GLN A 1006 -27.96 30.73 -40.48
CA GLN A 1006 -27.88 30.13 -39.14
C GLN A 1006 -28.52 30.98 -38.02
N GLU A 1007 -28.87 32.25 -38.29
CA GLU A 1007 -29.63 33.08 -37.35
C GLU A 1007 -31.05 32.51 -37.10
N ASP A 1008 -31.69 31.93 -38.12
CA ASP A 1008 -33.01 31.29 -37.99
C ASP A 1008 -33.00 29.98 -37.17
N LEU A 1009 -31.84 29.35 -36.99
CA LEU A 1009 -31.68 28.09 -36.24
C LEU A 1009 -31.20 28.29 -34.79
N ALA A 1010 -30.63 29.46 -34.48
CA ALA A 1010 -30.25 29.83 -33.12
C ALA A 1010 -31.48 30.01 -32.23
N ASP A 1011 -32.54 30.63 -32.77
CA ASP A 1011 -33.86 30.77 -32.10
C ASP A 1011 -34.57 29.42 -31.88
N ALA A 1012 -34.26 28.40 -32.69
CA ALA A 1012 -34.89 27.08 -32.57
C ALA A 1012 -34.21 26.15 -31.54
N ARG A 1013 -32.93 26.40 -31.19
CA ARG A 1013 -32.14 25.52 -30.30
C ARG A 1013 -32.16 25.91 -28.84
N ASP A 1014 -32.51 27.17 -28.53
CA ASP A 1014 -32.65 27.65 -27.14
C ASP A 1014 -33.83 26.98 -26.40
N ARG A 1015 -34.75 26.33 -27.12
CA ARG A 1015 -35.86 25.54 -26.54
C ARG A 1015 -35.48 24.12 -26.09
N SER A 1016 -34.23 23.68 -26.29
CA SER A 1016 -33.83 22.30 -25.95
C SER A 1016 -33.13 22.14 -24.58
N ASP A 1017 -32.75 23.26 -23.95
CA ASP A 1017 -32.25 23.29 -22.57
C ASP A 1017 -33.30 23.84 -21.57
N GLU A 1018 -34.47 24.31 -22.02
CA GLU A 1018 -35.67 24.59 -21.18
C GLU A 1018 -36.43 23.29 -20.82
N PHE A 1019 -35.81 22.44 -20.01
CA PHE A 1019 -36.53 21.46 -19.18
C PHE A 1019 -36.11 21.64 -17.71
N ASP A 1020 -36.14 22.88 -17.24
CA ASP A 1020 -36.29 23.19 -15.82
C ASP A 1020 -37.71 23.72 -15.60
N VAL A 1021 -38.60 22.83 -15.18
CA VAL A 1021 -39.97 23.19 -14.77
C VAL A 1021 -39.86 24.06 -13.52
N SER A 1022 -40.29 25.32 -13.62
CA SER A 1022 -40.46 26.21 -12.47
C SER A 1022 -41.45 25.59 -11.47
N PRO A 1023 -41.15 25.53 -10.15
CA PRO A 1023 -41.98 24.84 -9.15
C PRO A 1023 -43.37 25.45 -8.92
N ASP A 1024 -43.69 26.60 -9.51
CA ASP A 1024 -44.86 27.40 -9.12
C ASP A 1024 -46.10 27.22 -10.02
N GLN A 1025 -46.10 26.28 -10.98
CA GLN A 1025 -47.24 26.06 -11.90
C GLN A 1025 -47.92 24.68 -11.83
N ALA A 1026 -47.84 23.97 -10.69
CA ALA A 1026 -48.63 22.75 -10.48
C ALA A 1026 -49.53 22.87 -9.25
N ASN A 1027 -50.68 23.54 -9.41
CA ASN A 1027 -51.79 23.49 -8.45
C ASN A 1027 -53.11 23.22 -9.18
N SER A 1028 -53.56 21.97 -9.15
CA SER A 1028 -54.98 21.65 -8.94
C SER A 1028 -55.14 20.21 -8.43
N GLU A 1029 -55.58 20.12 -7.17
CA GLU A 1029 -56.48 19.13 -6.58
C GLU A 1029 -56.14 17.62 -6.63
N ALA A 1030 -55.67 17.10 -5.48
CA ALA A 1030 -56.32 16.04 -4.65
C ALA A 1030 -55.31 15.11 -3.92
N ALA A 1031 -54.99 15.47 -2.66
CA ALA A 1031 -54.52 14.63 -1.52
C ALA A 1031 -53.22 13.76 -1.62
N PRO A 1032 -52.63 13.37 -0.47
CA PRO A 1032 -52.14 14.16 0.65
C PRO A 1032 -50.59 14.23 0.71
N LYS A 1033 -50.10 15.33 1.29
CA LYS A 1033 -48.69 15.70 1.45
C LYS A 1033 -47.87 14.64 2.20
N ILE A 1034 -46.81 14.13 1.56
CA ILE A 1034 -45.56 13.76 2.23
C ILE A 1034 -44.52 14.82 1.87
N VAL A 1035 -44.16 15.63 2.84
CA VAL A 1035 -43.15 16.70 2.74
C VAL A 1035 -41.78 16.06 2.48
N ARG A 1036 -41.25 16.25 1.26
CA ARG A 1036 -39.86 15.92 0.92
C ARG A 1036 -39.03 17.19 1.03
N LEU A 1037 -38.40 17.40 2.19
CA LEU A 1037 -37.35 18.41 2.35
C LEU A 1037 -36.11 17.93 1.59
N THR A 1038 -35.92 18.39 0.36
CA THR A 1038 -34.61 18.36 -0.30
C THR A 1038 -34.02 19.76 -0.26
N MET A 1039 -33.09 19.99 0.66
CA MET A 1039 -32.17 21.12 0.58
C MET A 1039 -31.29 20.94 -0.68
N ARG A 1040 -31.57 21.70 -1.73
CA ARG A 1040 -30.62 21.92 -2.83
C ARG A 1040 -29.44 22.73 -2.29
N GLN A 1041 -28.24 22.17 -2.30
CA GLN A 1041 -27.01 22.95 -2.20
C GLN A 1041 -26.33 23.02 -3.58
N PRO A 1042 -26.05 24.22 -4.13
CA PRO A 1042 -25.49 24.39 -5.48
C PRO A 1042 -24.02 23.97 -5.68
N ASN A 1043 -23.33 23.45 -4.66
CA ASN A 1043 -21.86 23.36 -4.64
C ASN A 1043 -21.29 21.94 -4.36
N GLN A 1044 -21.73 20.91 -5.09
CA GLN A 1044 -21.12 19.56 -4.98
C GLN A 1044 -20.10 19.25 -6.10
N SER A 1045 -19.01 18.60 -5.71
CA SER A 1045 -17.88 18.16 -6.55
C SER A 1045 -18.30 17.05 -7.54
N ARG A 1046 -17.76 17.10 -8.76
CA ARG A 1046 -17.98 16.10 -9.82
C ARG A 1046 -16.72 15.24 -9.97
N THR A 1047 -16.85 13.93 -9.98
CA THR A 1047 -15.72 13.00 -10.13
C THR A 1047 -15.53 12.62 -11.60
N VAL A 1048 -14.29 12.63 -12.07
CA VAL A 1048 -13.92 12.14 -13.41
C VAL A 1048 -13.24 10.78 -13.25
N TYR A 1049 -13.78 9.76 -13.92
CA TYR A 1049 -13.20 8.42 -13.93
C TYR A 1049 -12.48 8.17 -15.25
N CYS A 1050 -11.30 7.53 -15.19
CA CYS A 1050 -10.75 6.84 -16.35
C CYS A 1050 -11.39 5.43 -16.36
N GLU A 1051 -12.34 5.19 -17.27
CA GLU A 1051 -13.06 3.93 -17.34
C GLU A 1051 -12.10 2.78 -17.71
N ARG A 1052 -11.69 1.97 -16.73
CA ARG A 1052 -11.22 0.60 -16.96
C ARG A 1052 -12.43 -0.17 -17.48
N ARG A 1053 -12.48 -0.47 -18.78
CA ARG A 1053 -13.43 -1.48 -19.27
C ARG A 1053 -13.08 -2.81 -18.62
N PHE A 1054 -13.86 -3.19 -17.61
CA PHE A 1054 -14.04 -4.59 -17.27
C PHE A 1054 -14.69 -5.23 -18.49
N GLY A 1055 -14.01 -6.25 -19.04
CA GLY A 1055 -14.57 -7.11 -20.08
C GLY A 1055 -15.70 -7.92 -19.50
#